data_AF-A0A7C6XCU6-F1
#
_entry.id   AF-A0A7C6XCU6-F1
#
_cell.length_a   1.000
_cell.length_b   1.000
_cell.length_c   1.000
_cell.angle_alpha   90.00
_cell.angle_beta   90.00
_cell.angle_gamma   90.00
#
_symmetry.space_group_name_H-M   'P 1'
#
loop_
_entity.id
_entity.type
_entity.pdbx_description
1 polymer ?
#
loop_
_entity_poly.entity_id
_entity_poly.type
_entity_poly.pdbx_seq_one_letter_code
_entity_poly.pdbx_strand_id
1 'polypeptide(L)'
;YQDNKTDADYGLKPVTTRVERGDDFVRLVVSYPAEGEAKHFRFVKTHTLRAGSPVLENDYRLEAVGEISLRGGMSLPLIWFAPRLSRGAVPSSGGSLLLGPGDAVRRDPGTPPWVAAYDPEKGEGIAFCLPDGQPQLGRNREYPAVSYSAPLGGKVAPQTEVKVTFHLAAFAGQQMAPALAAALSKAPGITVPARFRQVYDLGGEHFDPADLSLWQKYRASVRRPIAFIKPADLERARENVRRHPWAKRLLAGYRGRADYVLKQPPEFVEQMIPALTPLCTLFTMCPHCEYAPVHGQYIWDVKRPDELKCRNCGTVYPNEKYPEDLVLIARYGGEQRFTFYGGKSWNFNNIHLRSSWTGAIRAHKTGYMARAARDLAMVYALTGERAYGEKAAAILSRFAIVYPGYLLHSGYGEIADMDPRVAAAKINSLPADELTCPPNKPDRRLHAGYWMAGRGFSAVGMEGIQLSQLVEAYDLVADLIPDAERQRIEKDLFLEGTYLLVYDTALNNKTATNRSAVGQIGMAIGDPRRVRFGLAGLRWFINEWFLPDGAACESPSYGNMTLAGIWQFADTLHGYSDPPGYQDAAGRIDNLDIYGEARYRSVFQVLAEALLPSRTYPPIADTHITTGISLEIAEVMATRYPDPRFRALLNELAGGDLSAQGAEWALFHRDP
;
A
#
# COMPACT_ATOMS: atom_id res chain seq x y z
N TYR A 1 15.37 -14.15 8.25
CA TYR A 1 14.70 -15.20 7.46
C TYR A 1 14.20 -16.37 8.33
N GLN A 2 13.78 -16.12 9.57
CA GLN A 2 13.30 -17.15 10.50
C GLN A 2 11.77 -17.31 10.48
N ASP A 3 11.12 -16.97 9.36
CA ASP A 3 9.65 -16.95 9.26
C ASP A 3 9.09 -17.85 8.14
N ASN A 4 9.90 -18.80 7.65
CA ASN A 4 9.42 -19.89 6.79
C ASN A 4 8.84 -21.03 7.63
N LYS A 5 7.89 -20.73 8.52
CA LYS A 5 6.82 -21.68 8.79
C LYS A 5 5.99 -21.72 7.52
N THR A 6 6.37 -22.60 6.60
CA THR A 6 5.43 -23.15 5.63
C THR A 6 4.36 -23.84 6.46
N ASP A 7 3.16 -23.30 6.45
CA ASP A 7 1.99 -24.02 6.94
C ASP A 7 1.93 -25.39 6.26
N ALA A 8 1.41 -26.36 7.00
CA ALA A 8 1.32 -27.76 6.56
C ALA A 8 0.53 -27.94 5.25
N ASP A 9 -0.16 -26.91 4.78
CA ASP A 9 -1.10 -26.96 3.65
C ASP A 9 -0.43 -26.89 2.26
N TYR A 10 0.86 -26.56 2.15
CA TYR A 10 1.58 -26.50 0.86
C TYR A 10 2.76 -27.46 0.70
N GLY A 11 2.94 -28.43 1.63
CA GLY A 11 3.82 -29.61 1.45
C GLY A 11 5.34 -29.40 1.37
N LEU A 12 5.83 -28.21 1.00
CA LEU A 12 7.25 -27.98 0.70
C LEU A 12 8.05 -27.59 1.96
N LYS A 13 8.63 -28.58 2.64
CA LYS A 13 9.67 -28.35 3.66
C LYS A 13 11.04 -28.20 2.99
N PRO A 14 11.84 -27.17 3.30
CA PRO A 14 13.20 -27.05 2.76
C PRO A 14 14.05 -28.24 3.22
N VAL A 15 14.73 -28.90 2.28
CA VAL A 15 15.59 -30.07 2.56
C VAL A 15 16.93 -29.61 3.15
N THR A 16 17.44 -28.46 2.70
CA THR A 16 18.68 -27.87 3.23
C THR A 16 18.60 -26.34 3.23
N THR A 17 19.09 -25.72 4.30
CA THR A 17 19.30 -24.27 4.39
C THR A 17 20.73 -24.02 4.84
N ARG A 18 21.50 -23.23 4.11
CA ARG A 18 22.87 -22.84 4.52
C ARG A 18 23.11 -21.35 4.34
N VAL A 19 23.94 -20.79 5.20
CA VAL A 19 24.40 -19.40 5.11
C VAL A 19 25.86 -19.41 4.68
N GLU A 20 26.15 -18.75 3.57
CA GLU A 20 27.50 -18.47 3.08
C GLU A 20 27.83 -17.01 3.41
N ARG A 21 29.04 -16.76 3.92
CA ARG A 21 29.55 -15.41 4.19
C ARG A 21 30.81 -15.20 3.39
N GLY A 22 30.86 -14.12 2.61
CA GLY A 22 32.07 -13.61 2.00
C GLY A 22 32.45 -12.26 2.60
N ASP A 23 33.59 -11.72 2.19
CA ASP A 23 34.11 -10.45 2.70
C ASP A 23 33.16 -9.27 2.41
N ASP A 24 32.39 -9.35 1.32
CA ASP A 24 31.44 -8.33 0.86
C ASP A 24 29.99 -8.81 0.78
N PHE A 25 29.65 -10.03 1.23
CA PHE A 25 28.27 -10.53 1.13
C PHE A 25 27.86 -11.51 2.23
N VAL A 26 26.55 -11.54 2.50
CA VAL A 26 25.88 -12.63 3.22
C VAL A 26 24.88 -13.26 2.27
N ARG A 27 24.98 -14.58 2.11
CA ARG A 27 24.15 -15.34 1.19
C ARG A 27 23.40 -16.45 1.93
N LEU A 28 22.09 -16.49 1.80
CA LEU A 28 21.24 -17.58 2.28
C LEU A 28 20.84 -18.47 1.10
N VAL A 29 21.27 -19.73 1.13
CA VAL A 29 20.91 -20.74 0.14
C VAL A 29 19.86 -21.67 0.75
N VAL A 30 18.68 -21.74 0.14
CA VAL A 30 17.55 -22.57 0.57
C VAL A 30 17.23 -23.56 -0.54
N SER A 31 17.21 -24.86 -0.22
CA SER A 31 16.85 -25.91 -1.18
C SER A 31 15.54 -26.57 -0.78
N TYR A 32 14.66 -26.74 -1.76
CA TYR A 32 13.35 -27.37 -1.64
C TYR A 32 13.33 -28.66 -2.47
N PRO A 33 12.61 -29.71 -2.04
CA PRO A 33 12.40 -30.89 -2.86
C PRO A 33 11.49 -30.52 -4.04
N ALA A 34 11.71 -31.09 -5.22
CA ALA A 34 10.74 -30.99 -6.31
C ALA A 34 9.59 -31.98 -6.05
N GLU A 35 8.33 -31.55 -6.24
CA GLU A 35 7.15 -32.42 -6.15
C GLU A 35 6.81 -33.09 -7.49
N GLY A 36 6.11 -34.23 -7.45
CA GLY A 36 5.64 -34.99 -8.63
C GLY A 36 6.59 -36.09 -9.11
N GLU A 37 6.56 -36.43 -10.40
CA GLU A 37 7.43 -37.44 -11.04
C GLU A 37 8.93 -37.05 -11.02
N ALA A 38 9.25 -35.83 -10.60
CA ALA A 38 10.59 -35.23 -10.60
C ALA A 38 11.41 -35.50 -9.31
N LYS A 39 11.33 -36.70 -8.73
CA LYS A 39 12.01 -37.07 -7.46
C LYS A 39 13.55 -36.96 -7.48
N HIS A 40 14.14 -36.69 -8.63
CA HIS A 40 15.58 -36.55 -8.84
C HIS A 40 16.06 -35.10 -8.97
N PHE A 41 15.22 -34.10 -8.71
CA PHE A 41 15.60 -32.68 -8.73
C PHE A 41 15.29 -31.96 -7.41
N ARG A 42 16.05 -30.90 -7.14
CA ARG A 42 15.79 -29.92 -6.07
C ARG A 42 15.76 -28.51 -6.63
N PHE A 43 14.88 -27.67 -6.08
CA PHE A 43 14.86 -26.25 -6.36
C PHE A 43 15.75 -25.52 -5.36
N VAL A 44 16.64 -24.64 -5.82
CA VAL A 44 17.53 -23.87 -4.95
C VAL A 44 17.28 -22.39 -5.16
N LYS A 45 16.93 -21.72 -4.06
CA LYS A 45 16.77 -20.28 -3.97
C LYS A 45 17.93 -19.70 -3.19
N THR A 46 18.59 -18.70 -3.75
CA THR A 46 19.72 -18.03 -3.15
C THR A 46 19.40 -16.56 -2.96
N HIS A 47 19.50 -16.08 -1.73
CA HIS A 47 19.39 -14.67 -1.38
C HIS A 47 20.79 -14.13 -1.10
N THR A 48 21.27 -13.16 -1.87
CA THR A 48 22.58 -12.52 -1.61
C THR A 48 22.35 -11.05 -1.25
N LEU A 49 22.84 -10.65 -0.09
CA LEU A 49 22.92 -9.25 0.34
C LEU A 49 24.40 -8.85 0.38
N ARG A 50 24.75 -7.74 -0.26
CA ARG A 50 26.13 -7.24 -0.29
C ARG A 50 26.34 -6.10 0.71
N ALA A 51 27.53 -6.02 1.28
CA ALA A 51 27.94 -4.93 2.15
C ALA A 51 27.81 -3.58 1.41
N GLY A 52 27.13 -2.61 2.02
CA GLY A 52 26.90 -1.29 1.44
C GLY A 52 25.89 -1.25 0.27
N SER A 53 25.23 -2.36 -0.06
CA SER A 53 24.23 -2.41 -1.13
C SER A 53 22.82 -2.55 -0.54
N PRO A 54 21.86 -1.70 -0.93
CA PRO A 54 20.44 -1.87 -0.57
C PRO A 54 19.76 -2.95 -1.42
N VAL A 55 20.52 -3.57 -2.34
CA VAL A 55 20.01 -4.51 -3.32
C VAL A 55 20.03 -5.93 -2.76
N LEU A 56 18.85 -6.52 -2.65
CA LEU A 56 18.71 -7.95 -2.40
C LEU A 56 18.70 -8.70 -3.74
N GLU A 57 19.74 -9.50 -3.98
CA GLU A 57 19.83 -10.34 -5.16
C GLU A 57 19.17 -11.70 -4.89
N ASN A 58 18.15 -12.06 -5.66
CA ASN A 58 17.55 -13.39 -5.60
C ASN A 58 17.92 -14.19 -6.84
N ASP A 59 18.59 -15.31 -6.64
CA ASP A 59 18.95 -16.29 -7.68
C ASP A 59 18.12 -17.56 -7.49
N TYR A 60 17.55 -18.07 -8.59
CA TYR A 60 16.76 -19.31 -8.60
C TYR A 60 17.37 -20.32 -9.57
N ARG A 61 17.47 -21.59 -9.15
CA ARG A 61 18.03 -22.68 -9.97
C ARG A 61 17.38 -24.03 -9.66
N LEU A 62 17.35 -24.93 -10.65
CA LEU A 62 16.95 -26.33 -10.50
C LEU A 62 18.20 -27.21 -10.59
N GLU A 63 18.39 -28.13 -9.65
CA GLU A 63 19.57 -29.00 -9.60
C GLU A 63 19.17 -30.48 -9.56
N ALA A 64 19.89 -31.34 -10.27
CA ALA A 64 19.74 -32.80 -10.13
C ALA A 64 20.37 -33.28 -8.81
N VAL A 65 19.70 -34.20 -8.10
CA VAL A 65 20.15 -34.75 -6.81
C VAL A 65 20.77 -36.17 -6.90
N GLY A 66 20.93 -36.74 -8.10
CA GLY A 66 21.57 -38.04 -8.35
C GLY A 66 21.82 -38.32 -9.85
N GLU A 67 22.32 -39.51 -10.21
CA GLU A 67 22.38 -39.97 -11.61
C GLU A 67 20.98 -40.24 -12.16
N ILE A 68 20.66 -39.67 -13.33
CA ILE A 68 19.34 -39.81 -13.96
C ILE A 68 19.53 -40.35 -15.38
N SER A 69 18.78 -41.41 -15.72
CA SER A 69 18.69 -41.94 -17.08
C SER A 69 17.41 -41.42 -17.73
N LEU A 70 17.53 -40.50 -18.70
CA LEU A 70 16.40 -39.99 -19.47
C LEU A 70 16.09 -40.97 -20.61
N ARG A 71 15.15 -41.88 -20.40
CA ARG A 71 14.51 -42.65 -21.48
C ARG A 71 13.01 -42.39 -21.42
N GLY A 72 12.49 -41.72 -22.45
CA GLY A 72 11.09 -41.24 -22.47
C GLY A 72 10.98 -39.77 -22.06
N GLY A 73 9.95 -39.09 -22.59
CA GLY A 73 9.71 -37.67 -22.35
C GLY A 73 9.61 -37.33 -20.87
N MET A 74 10.19 -36.20 -20.48
CA MET A 74 10.24 -35.74 -19.09
C MET A 74 9.07 -34.77 -18.88
N SER A 75 8.04 -35.20 -18.15
CA SER A 75 6.93 -34.33 -17.75
C SER A 75 7.28 -33.66 -16.42
N LEU A 76 7.80 -32.43 -16.48
CA LEU A 76 7.93 -31.60 -15.28
C LEU A 76 6.60 -30.86 -15.06
N PRO A 77 5.98 -30.95 -13.87
CA PRO A 77 4.88 -30.05 -13.53
C PRO A 77 5.38 -28.62 -13.61
N LEU A 78 4.62 -27.76 -14.30
CA LEU A 78 4.89 -26.33 -14.36
C LEU A 78 4.68 -25.77 -12.95
N ILE A 79 5.76 -25.63 -12.19
CA ILE A 79 5.69 -24.99 -10.86
C ILE A 79 5.36 -23.53 -11.12
N TRP A 80 4.17 -23.11 -10.71
CA TRP A 80 3.73 -21.73 -10.76
C TRP A 80 4.69 -20.86 -9.95
N PHE A 81 5.51 -20.06 -10.63
CA PHE A 81 6.29 -18.99 -10.01
C PHE A 81 5.43 -17.73 -9.95
N ALA A 82 4.46 -17.71 -9.03
CA ALA A 82 3.87 -16.46 -8.63
C ALA A 82 4.90 -15.70 -7.75
N PRO A 83 5.36 -14.50 -8.12
CA PRO A 83 5.94 -13.60 -7.13
C PRO A 83 4.86 -13.38 -6.08
N ARG A 84 5.21 -13.63 -4.80
CA ARG A 84 4.37 -13.47 -3.60
C ARG A 84 3.08 -12.70 -3.88
N LEU A 85 1.96 -13.42 -3.99
CA LEU A 85 0.74 -12.92 -3.37
C LEU A 85 1.15 -12.61 -1.93
N SER A 86 1.09 -11.33 -1.58
CA SER A 86 1.33 -10.84 -0.25
C SER A 86 0.61 -11.74 0.76
N ARG A 87 1.32 -12.23 1.79
CA ARG A 87 0.67 -12.70 3.02
C ARG A 87 -0.15 -11.50 3.52
N GLY A 88 -1.44 -11.51 3.21
CA GLY A 88 -2.34 -10.37 3.31
C GLY A 88 -3.68 -10.61 2.60
N ALA A 89 -3.68 -11.38 1.50
CA ALA A 89 -4.92 -11.87 0.89
C ALA A 89 -5.42 -13.12 1.64
N VAL A 90 -6.14 -12.93 2.74
CA VAL A 90 -7.03 -13.97 3.26
C VAL A 90 -8.29 -13.91 2.39
N PRO A 91 -8.75 -15.02 1.80
CA PRO A 91 -10.04 -15.06 1.14
C PRO A 91 -11.13 -14.88 2.21
N SER A 92 -11.71 -13.68 2.29
CA SER A 92 -12.93 -13.48 3.05
C SER A 92 -14.08 -14.16 2.30
N SER A 93 -14.52 -15.31 2.84
CA SER A 93 -15.85 -15.90 2.70
C SER A 93 -16.47 -15.97 1.29
N GLY A 94 -16.49 -17.19 0.74
CA GLY A 94 -17.61 -17.67 -0.07
C GLY A 94 -17.67 -17.18 -1.51
N GLY A 95 -16.87 -17.80 -2.39
CA GLY A 95 -16.95 -17.62 -3.84
C GLY A 95 -16.49 -18.87 -4.55
N SER A 96 -17.26 -19.96 -4.43
CA SER A 96 -17.08 -21.13 -5.27
C SER A 96 -17.24 -20.71 -6.74
N LEU A 97 -16.23 -20.92 -7.57
CA LEU A 97 -16.39 -20.89 -9.02
C LEU A 97 -17.23 -22.11 -9.43
N LEU A 98 -18.56 -21.99 -9.32
CA LEU A 98 -19.52 -22.91 -9.91
C LEU A 98 -19.50 -22.66 -11.43
N LEU A 99 -18.71 -23.46 -12.15
CA LEU A 99 -19.06 -23.77 -13.53
C LEU A 99 -20.32 -24.66 -13.47
N GLY A 100 -21.47 -24.08 -13.80
CA GLY A 100 -22.73 -24.81 -13.89
C GLY A 100 -22.63 -25.95 -14.92
N PRO A 101 -23.27 -27.11 -14.67
CA PRO A 101 -23.34 -28.18 -15.66
C PRO A 101 -24.38 -27.78 -16.72
N GLY A 102 -23.95 -27.41 -17.93
CA GLY A 102 -24.94 -27.19 -19.01
C GLY A 102 -24.49 -26.54 -20.31
N ASP A 103 -23.50 -25.63 -20.31
CA ASP A 103 -23.24 -24.84 -21.52
C ASP A 103 -22.16 -25.46 -22.41
N ALA A 104 -22.62 -26.28 -23.35
CA ALA A 104 -21.81 -26.85 -24.43
C ALA A 104 -21.47 -25.78 -25.47
N VAL A 105 -20.21 -25.35 -25.54
CA VAL A 105 -19.68 -24.73 -26.76
C VAL A 105 -19.59 -25.84 -27.81
N ARG A 106 -20.40 -25.72 -28.87
CA ARG A 106 -20.39 -26.58 -30.07
C ARG A 106 -18.96 -26.69 -30.61
N ARG A 107 -18.41 -27.90 -30.62
CA ARG A 107 -17.22 -28.29 -31.39
C ARG A 107 -17.62 -28.46 -32.85
N ASP A 108 -17.02 -27.69 -33.76
CA ASP A 108 -16.97 -28.08 -35.17
C ASP A 108 -15.89 -29.18 -35.35
N PRO A 109 -16.17 -30.30 -36.03
CA PRO A 109 -15.18 -31.33 -36.28
C PRO A 109 -14.28 -30.92 -37.45
N GLY A 110 -13.01 -30.61 -37.19
CA GLY A 110 -12.00 -30.41 -38.23
C GLY A 110 -11.05 -29.23 -38.05
N THR A 111 -11.22 -28.39 -37.02
CA THR A 111 -10.31 -27.27 -36.77
C THR A 111 -9.21 -27.65 -35.77
N PRO A 112 -7.91 -27.59 -36.12
CA PRO A 112 -6.83 -27.79 -35.15
C PRO A 112 -6.78 -26.63 -34.14
N PRO A 113 -6.25 -26.84 -32.92
CA PRO A 113 -6.08 -25.77 -31.94
C PRO A 113 -4.97 -24.83 -32.41
N TRP A 114 -5.30 -23.55 -32.58
CA TRP A 114 -4.33 -22.49 -32.85
C TRP A 114 -4.06 -21.70 -31.57
N VAL A 115 -2.81 -21.29 -31.36
CA VAL A 115 -2.44 -20.22 -30.43
C VAL A 115 -1.96 -19.04 -31.27
N ALA A 116 -2.56 -17.87 -31.06
CA ALA A 116 -2.15 -16.64 -31.72
C ALA A 116 -1.20 -15.85 -30.81
N ALA A 117 -0.06 -15.43 -31.34
CA ALA A 117 0.83 -14.46 -30.72
C ALA A 117 0.91 -13.21 -31.60
N TYR A 118 0.88 -12.04 -30.97
CA TYR A 118 0.86 -10.74 -31.60
C TYR A 118 2.23 -10.07 -31.45
N ASP A 119 2.85 -9.67 -32.57
CA ASP A 119 4.08 -8.87 -32.60
C ASP A 119 3.70 -7.37 -32.66
N PRO A 120 3.88 -6.61 -31.57
CA PRO A 120 3.45 -5.21 -31.51
C PRO A 120 4.35 -4.27 -32.33
N GLU A 121 5.53 -4.69 -32.80
CA GLU A 121 6.39 -3.84 -33.63
C GLU A 121 6.09 -3.96 -35.13
N LYS A 122 5.46 -5.06 -35.57
CA LYS A 122 5.19 -5.33 -36.99
C LYS A 122 3.72 -5.40 -37.38
N GLY A 123 2.81 -5.49 -36.41
CA GLY A 123 1.37 -5.53 -36.68
C GLY A 123 0.87 -6.79 -37.39
N GLU A 124 1.68 -7.84 -37.47
CA GLU A 124 1.31 -9.13 -38.06
C GLU A 124 1.12 -10.19 -36.97
N GLY A 125 0.05 -10.99 -37.10
CA GLY A 125 -0.18 -12.16 -36.27
C GLY A 125 0.46 -13.40 -36.89
N ILE A 126 1.28 -14.13 -36.13
CA ILE A 126 1.81 -15.43 -36.55
C ILE A 126 0.92 -16.54 -35.96
N ALA A 127 0.35 -17.35 -36.83
CA ALA A 127 -0.43 -18.53 -36.47
C ALA A 127 0.44 -19.79 -36.56
N PHE A 128 0.56 -20.56 -35.47
CA PHE A 128 1.27 -21.84 -35.48
C PHE A 128 0.30 -23.01 -35.59
N CYS A 129 0.58 -23.93 -36.52
CA CYS A 129 -0.05 -25.25 -36.60
C CYS A 129 0.87 -26.27 -35.92
N LEU A 130 0.38 -27.03 -34.92
CA LEU A 130 1.14 -28.05 -34.21
C LEU A 130 1.20 -29.36 -35.04
N PRO A 131 2.35 -30.04 -35.19
CA PRO A 131 2.42 -31.30 -35.92
C PRO A 131 1.89 -32.48 -35.09
N ASP A 132 0.86 -33.15 -35.60
CA ASP A 132 0.47 -34.57 -35.57
C ASP A 132 0.54 -35.41 -34.27
N GLY A 133 0.73 -34.81 -33.10
CA GLY A 133 0.58 -35.48 -31.81
C GLY A 133 -0.78 -35.23 -31.17
N GLN A 134 -1.62 -36.25 -31.03
CA GLN A 134 -2.86 -36.17 -30.24
C GLN A 134 -2.52 -35.82 -28.77
N PRO A 135 -2.97 -34.67 -28.22
CA PRO A 135 -2.76 -34.38 -26.81
C PRO A 135 -3.64 -35.30 -25.96
N GLN A 136 -3.03 -36.06 -25.05
CA GLN A 136 -3.79 -36.68 -23.97
C GLN A 136 -3.98 -35.66 -22.84
N LEU A 137 -5.17 -35.07 -22.78
CA LEU A 137 -5.65 -34.36 -21.60
C LEU A 137 -5.92 -35.39 -20.48
N GLY A 138 -4.93 -35.61 -19.62
CA GLY A 138 -5.15 -36.29 -18.35
C GLY A 138 -6.10 -35.45 -17.50
N ARG A 139 -7.33 -35.94 -17.28
CA ARG A 139 -8.24 -35.36 -16.29
C ARG A 139 -7.70 -35.67 -14.90
N ASN A 140 -6.92 -34.77 -14.33
CA ASN A 140 -6.74 -34.70 -12.89
C ASN A 140 -7.34 -33.37 -12.40
N ARG A 141 -8.19 -33.44 -11.38
CA ARG A 141 -9.17 -32.38 -11.05
C ARG A 141 -8.58 -31.11 -10.44
N GLU A 142 -7.25 -30.99 -10.34
CA GLU A 142 -6.64 -29.95 -9.51
C GLU A 142 -5.69 -28.98 -10.23
N TYR A 143 -5.10 -29.28 -11.40
CA TYR A 143 -4.22 -28.32 -12.10
C TYR A 143 -4.14 -28.58 -13.63
N PRO A 144 -4.21 -27.55 -14.50
CA PRO A 144 -3.86 -27.71 -15.91
C PRO A 144 -2.33 -27.74 -16.06
N ALA A 145 -1.77 -28.88 -16.52
CA ALA A 145 -0.37 -28.99 -16.92
C ALA A 145 -0.25 -29.01 -18.45
N VAL A 146 0.70 -28.26 -19.01
CA VAL A 146 1.11 -28.39 -20.43
C VAL A 146 2.43 -29.17 -20.45
N SER A 147 2.45 -30.32 -21.14
CA SER A 147 3.67 -31.11 -21.33
C SER A 147 4.24 -30.92 -22.73
N TYR A 148 5.57 -30.85 -22.85
CA TYR A 148 6.29 -30.90 -24.13
C TYR A 148 7.33 -32.03 -24.06
N SER A 149 7.39 -32.85 -25.10
CA SER A 149 8.34 -33.96 -25.20
C SER A 149 9.40 -33.62 -26.25
N ALA A 150 10.67 -33.49 -25.86
CA ALA A 150 11.80 -33.57 -26.78
C ALA A 150 12.60 -34.85 -26.48
N PRO A 151 13.03 -35.62 -27.49
CA PRO A 151 13.85 -36.80 -27.26
C PRO A 151 15.27 -36.38 -26.86
N LEU A 152 15.68 -36.71 -25.64
CA LEU A 152 17.08 -36.67 -25.23
C LEU A 152 17.53 -38.12 -24.97
N GLY A 153 18.60 -38.55 -25.64
CA GLY A 153 19.24 -39.84 -25.40
C GLY A 153 20.60 -39.63 -24.73
N GLY A 154 20.80 -40.18 -23.53
CA GLY A 154 22.10 -40.19 -22.83
C GLY A 154 21.99 -40.40 -21.31
N LYS A 155 23.08 -40.89 -20.69
CA LYS A 155 23.23 -40.95 -19.22
C LYS A 155 23.76 -39.60 -18.71
N VAL A 156 23.20 -39.07 -17.63
CA VAL A 156 23.62 -37.81 -17.00
C VAL A 156 24.22 -38.10 -15.61
N ALA A 157 25.44 -37.61 -15.35
CA ALA A 157 26.16 -37.80 -14.09
C ALA A 157 25.57 -36.94 -12.94
N PRO A 158 25.84 -37.24 -11.65
CA PRO A 158 25.41 -36.41 -10.53
C PRO A 158 26.00 -35.00 -10.63
N GLN A 159 25.24 -33.96 -10.28
CA GLN A 159 25.63 -32.54 -10.39
C GLN A 159 25.78 -31.98 -11.81
N THR A 160 25.39 -32.72 -12.85
CA THR A 160 25.34 -32.17 -14.21
C THR A 160 24.18 -31.18 -14.33
N GLU A 161 24.45 -29.98 -14.83
CA GLU A 161 23.40 -29.04 -15.23
C GLU A 161 22.60 -29.64 -16.40
N VAL A 162 21.34 -30.01 -16.14
CA VAL A 162 20.43 -30.51 -17.18
C VAL A 162 19.77 -29.32 -17.87
N LYS A 163 19.94 -29.23 -19.19
CA LYS A 163 19.32 -28.19 -20.02
C LYS A 163 17.84 -28.53 -20.22
N VAL A 164 16.96 -27.83 -19.51
CA VAL A 164 15.51 -27.88 -19.74
C VAL A 164 15.08 -26.56 -20.37
N THR A 165 14.59 -26.62 -21.62
CA THR A 165 14.05 -25.45 -22.30
C THR A 165 12.61 -25.23 -21.85
N PHE A 166 12.36 -24.17 -21.09
CA PHE A 166 11.01 -23.72 -20.77
C PHE A 166 10.60 -22.63 -21.76
N HIS A 167 9.46 -22.79 -22.43
CA HIS A 167 8.79 -21.68 -23.09
C HIS A 167 7.96 -20.96 -22.02
N LEU A 168 8.54 -19.92 -21.41
CA LEU A 168 7.82 -19.03 -20.49
C LEU A 168 6.82 -18.20 -21.28
N ALA A 169 5.55 -18.60 -21.25
CA ALA A 169 4.43 -17.76 -21.62
C ALA A 169 3.95 -16.98 -20.38
N ALA A 170 4.80 -16.09 -19.88
CA ALA A 170 4.45 -14.98 -18.98
C ALA A 170 5.74 -14.18 -18.76
N PHE A 171 5.62 -12.85 -18.59
CA PHE A 171 6.70 -11.87 -18.42
C PHE A 171 7.29 -11.29 -19.72
N ALA A 172 6.42 -10.72 -20.56
CA ALA A 172 6.79 -9.50 -21.24
C ALA A 172 6.86 -8.38 -20.18
N GLY A 173 8.03 -7.77 -19.96
CA GLY A 173 8.11 -6.50 -19.22
C GLY A 173 9.13 -6.38 -18.09
N GLN A 174 9.97 -7.38 -17.82
CA GLN A 174 11.21 -7.10 -17.10
C GLN A 174 12.24 -6.54 -18.08
N GLN A 175 13.09 -5.60 -17.67
CA GLN A 175 14.20 -5.06 -18.50
C GLN A 175 15.17 -6.14 -19.04
N MET A 176 15.01 -7.41 -18.64
CA MET A 176 15.68 -8.54 -19.28
C MET A 176 15.08 -8.97 -20.63
N ALA A 177 13.83 -8.65 -20.97
CA ALA A 177 13.16 -9.23 -22.14
C ALA A 177 13.86 -8.89 -23.48
N PRO A 178 14.31 -7.64 -23.77
CA PRO A 178 14.96 -7.33 -25.04
C PRO A 178 16.39 -7.90 -25.12
N ALA A 179 17.15 -7.87 -24.02
CA ALA A 179 18.51 -8.40 -23.96
C ALA A 179 18.54 -9.94 -24.01
N LEU A 180 17.55 -10.59 -23.39
CA LEU A 180 17.34 -12.04 -23.44
C LEU A 180 16.82 -12.47 -24.81
N ALA A 181 15.89 -11.72 -25.43
CA ALA A 181 15.43 -11.97 -26.79
C ALA A 181 16.53 -11.73 -27.85
N ALA A 182 17.39 -10.73 -27.66
CA ALA A 182 18.55 -10.47 -28.51
C ALA A 182 19.65 -11.52 -28.36
N ALA A 183 19.84 -12.07 -27.14
CA ALA A 183 20.74 -13.18 -26.88
C ALA A 183 20.21 -14.52 -27.43
N LEU A 184 18.88 -14.72 -27.42
CA LEU A 184 18.22 -15.91 -27.97
C LEU A 184 18.11 -15.91 -29.50
N SER A 185 18.18 -14.74 -30.14
CA SER A 185 18.00 -14.58 -31.61
C SER A 185 19.30 -14.60 -32.43
N LYS A 186 20.48 -14.68 -31.79
CA LYS A 186 21.78 -14.66 -32.50
C LYS A 186 22.71 -15.80 -32.11
N ALA A 187 22.32 -17.04 -32.43
CA ALA A 187 23.22 -18.13 -32.87
C ALA A 187 22.47 -19.49 -32.88
N PRO A 188 22.53 -20.29 -33.95
CA PRO A 188 22.29 -21.72 -33.83
C PRO A 188 23.47 -22.32 -33.03
N GLY A 189 23.20 -22.84 -31.83
CA GLY A 189 24.16 -23.65 -31.08
C GLY A 189 24.77 -23.05 -29.82
N ILE A 190 24.34 -21.89 -29.33
CA ILE A 190 24.80 -21.37 -28.02
C ILE A 190 23.69 -21.46 -26.97
N THR A 191 24.09 -21.97 -25.82
CA THR A 191 23.27 -22.48 -24.71
C THR A 191 23.51 -21.57 -23.51
N VAL A 192 22.47 -20.99 -22.91
CA VAL A 192 22.59 -20.24 -21.65
C VAL A 192 21.78 -20.98 -20.57
N PRO A 193 22.32 -21.20 -19.35
CA PRO A 193 21.57 -21.79 -18.25
C PRO A 193 20.40 -20.87 -17.85
N ALA A 194 19.26 -21.46 -17.47
CA ALA A 194 18.13 -20.72 -16.92
C ALA A 194 18.44 -20.27 -15.48
N ARG A 195 19.31 -19.27 -15.34
CA ARG A 195 19.53 -18.54 -14.09
C ARG A 195 18.69 -17.27 -14.13
N PHE A 196 17.72 -17.18 -13.23
CA PHE A 196 16.91 -15.98 -13.07
C PHE A 196 17.44 -15.18 -11.89
N ARG A 197 17.93 -13.95 -12.15
CA ARG A 197 18.43 -13.02 -11.15
C ARG A 197 17.43 -11.87 -11.00
N GLN A 198 16.75 -11.81 -9.87
CA GLN A 198 15.86 -10.70 -9.53
C GLN A 198 16.61 -9.74 -8.61
N VAL A 199 16.73 -8.48 -9.04
CA VAL A 199 17.45 -7.40 -8.38
C VAL A 199 16.42 -6.38 -7.94
N TYR A 200 16.26 -6.15 -6.64
CA TYR A 200 15.42 -5.07 -6.12
C TYR A 200 16.31 -3.89 -5.77
N ASP A 201 16.30 -2.83 -6.57
CA ASP A 201 16.74 -1.51 -6.11
C ASP A 201 15.55 -0.88 -5.38
N LEU A 202 15.63 -0.81 -4.05
CA LEU A 202 14.53 -0.30 -3.25
C LEU A 202 14.40 1.23 -3.32
N GLY A 203 15.38 1.94 -3.91
CA GLY A 203 15.34 3.38 -4.13
C GLY A 203 15.23 4.23 -2.85
N GLY A 204 15.98 5.33 -2.80
CA GLY A 204 16.02 6.24 -1.65
C GLY A 204 17.04 5.82 -0.60
N GLU A 205 17.83 6.78 -0.11
CA GLU A 205 18.81 6.53 0.93
C GLU A 205 18.11 5.90 2.14
N HIS A 206 18.52 4.70 2.56
CA HIS A 206 18.23 4.25 3.91
C HIS A 206 18.84 5.29 4.85
N PHE A 207 17.98 6.08 5.47
CA PHE A 207 18.40 7.14 6.36
C PHE A 207 17.92 6.86 7.77
N ASP A 208 18.72 7.31 8.74
CA ASP A 208 18.32 7.28 10.13
C ASP A 208 17.23 8.34 10.35
N PRO A 209 15.97 7.96 10.68
CA PRO A 209 14.91 8.93 10.94
C PRO A 209 15.21 9.83 12.15
N ALA A 210 16.19 9.46 13.00
CA ALA A 210 16.70 10.26 14.12
C ALA A 210 17.69 11.35 13.70
N ASP A 211 18.24 11.29 12.49
CA ASP A 211 19.08 12.37 11.97
C ASP A 211 18.23 13.57 11.55
N LEU A 212 18.33 14.62 12.37
CA LEU A 212 17.59 15.86 12.24
C LEU A 212 18.34 16.95 11.45
N SER A 213 19.56 16.68 10.98
CA SER A 213 20.47 17.68 10.42
C SER A 213 19.90 18.42 9.21
N LEU A 214 19.29 17.70 8.26
CA LEU A 214 18.72 18.30 7.05
C LEU A 214 17.49 19.15 7.36
N TRP A 215 16.59 18.67 8.23
CA TRP A 215 15.46 19.47 8.71
C TRP A 215 15.95 20.74 9.41
N GLN A 216 16.92 20.65 10.33
CA GLN A 216 17.48 21.82 11.01
C GLN A 216 18.08 22.83 10.03
N LYS A 217 18.78 22.34 9.00
CA LYS A 217 19.42 23.17 7.99
C LYS A 217 18.41 23.89 7.09
N TYR A 218 17.35 23.21 6.66
CA TYR A 218 16.46 23.71 5.59
C TYR A 218 15.07 24.17 6.05
N ARG A 219 14.62 23.89 7.29
CA ARG A 219 13.27 24.28 7.78
C ARG A 219 12.93 25.77 7.58
N ALA A 220 13.90 26.66 7.79
CA ALA A 220 13.71 28.10 7.66
C ALA A 220 13.60 28.57 6.19
N SER A 221 14.02 27.73 5.24
CA SER A 221 13.97 28.03 3.80
C SER A 221 12.62 27.72 3.16
N VAL A 222 11.74 26.96 3.85
CA VAL A 222 10.43 26.58 3.33
C VAL A 222 9.56 27.82 3.10
N ARG A 223 9.00 27.93 1.89
CA ARG A 223 8.08 28.99 1.47
C ARG A 223 6.71 28.37 1.26
N ARG A 224 5.76 28.69 2.13
CA ARG A 224 4.46 28.02 2.21
C ARG A 224 3.35 28.82 1.52
N PRO A 225 2.26 28.16 1.07
CA PRO A 225 2.10 26.70 1.03
C PRO A 225 2.97 26.08 -0.08
N ILE A 226 3.52 24.88 0.15
CA ILE A 226 4.49 24.22 -0.74
C ILE A 226 4.12 22.77 -1.08
N ALA A 227 3.31 22.13 -0.25
CA ALA A 227 2.99 20.71 -0.38
C ALA A 227 1.78 20.52 -1.31
N PHE A 228 0.59 20.35 -0.75
CA PHE A 228 -0.62 20.00 -1.49
C PHE A 228 -1.11 21.12 -2.40
N ILE A 229 -0.91 22.37 -1.98
CA ILE A 229 -1.41 23.57 -2.65
C ILE A 229 -0.21 24.52 -2.81
N LYS A 230 0.07 24.98 -4.03
CA LYS A 230 1.09 26.01 -4.28
C LYS A 230 0.45 27.39 -4.26
N PRO A 231 1.22 28.50 -4.14
CA PRO A 231 0.64 29.84 -4.09
C PRO A 231 -0.25 30.15 -5.31
N ALA A 232 0.16 29.74 -6.51
CA ALA A 232 -0.64 29.92 -7.73
C ALA A 232 -1.94 29.09 -7.73
N ASP A 233 -1.92 27.89 -7.13
CA ASP A 233 -3.11 27.04 -6.97
C ASP A 233 -4.13 27.71 -6.03
N LEU A 234 -3.66 28.34 -4.95
CA LEU A 234 -4.52 29.04 -4.01
C LEU A 234 -5.18 30.28 -4.62
N GLU A 235 -4.44 31.06 -5.41
CA GLU A 235 -4.99 32.21 -6.11
C GLU A 235 -6.05 31.79 -7.15
N ARG A 236 -5.80 30.70 -7.90
CA ARG A 236 -6.82 30.09 -8.78
C ARG A 236 -8.06 29.68 -7.99
N ALA A 237 -7.89 29.02 -6.84
CA ALA A 237 -9.00 28.57 -6.01
C ALA A 237 -9.87 29.73 -5.51
N ARG A 238 -9.25 30.82 -5.05
CA ARG A 238 -9.97 32.03 -4.63
C ARG A 238 -10.78 32.63 -5.77
N GLU A 239 -10.20 32.67 -6.97
CA GLU A 239 -10.90 33.17 -8.15
C GLU A 239 -12.04 32.23 -8.59
N ASN A 240 -11.83 30.92 -8.54
CA ASN A 240 -12.85 29.91 -8.78
C ASN A 240 -14.03 30.06 -7.81
N VAL A 241 -13.77 30.22 -6.50
CA VAL A 241 -14.80 30.51 -5.49
C VAL A 241 -15.54 31.80 -5.83
N ARG A 242 -14.88 32.84 -6.34
CA ARG A 242 -15.54 34.10 -6.70
C ARG A 242 -16.53 33.92 -7.87
N ARG A 243 -16.10 33.20 -8.91
CA ARG A 243 -16.81 33.06 -10.19
C ARG A 243 -17.86 31.97 -10.20
N HIS A 244 -17.55 30.79 -9.66
CA HIS A 244 -18.29 29.58 -9.97
C HIS A 244 -19.20 29.10 -8.82
N PRO A 245 -20.47 28.77 -9.09
CA PRO A 245 -21.37 28.21 -8.08
C PRO A 245 -20.88 26.90 -7.46
N TRP A 246 -20.23 26.02 -8.23
CA TRP A 246 -19.72 24.74 -7.71
C TRP A 246 -18.59 24.93 -6.72
N ALA A 247 -17.66 25.85 -6.99
CA ALA A 247 -16.57 26.19 -6.08
C ALA A 247 -17.09 26.81 -4.78
N LYS A 248 -18.12 27.67 -4.85
CA LYS A 248 -18.82 28.19 -3.66
C LYS A 248 -19.45 27.07 -2.81
N ARG A 249 -20.02 26.04 -3.46
CA ARG A 249 -20.56 24.87 -2.75
C ARG A 249 -19.47 24.05 -2.04
N LEU A 250 -18.29 23.89 -2.65
CA LEU A 250 -17.15 23.24 -2.00
C LEU A 250 -16.70 24.02 -0.76
N LEU A 251 -16.53 25.34 -0.87
CA LEU A 251 -16.21 26.20 0.28
C LEU A 251 -17.27 26.10 1.39
N ALA A 252 -18.55 26.17 1.03
CA ALA A 252 -19.64 25.98 1.98
C ALA A 252 -19.60 24.60 2.65
N GLY A 253 -19.17 23.56 1.93
CA GLY A 253 -18.94 22.22 2.45
C GLY A 253 -17.83 22.16 3.51
N TYR A 254 -16.67 22.78 3.27
CA TYR A 254 -15.61 22.88 4.29
C TYR A 254 -16.11 23.63 5.53
N ARG A 255 -16.78 24.78 5.34
CA ARG A 255 -17.37 25.54 6.45
C ARG A 255 -18.38 24.75 7.25
N GLY A 256 -19.32 24.07 6.58
CA GLY A 256 -20.34 23.28 7.26
C GLY A 256 -19.76 22.18 8.16
N ARG A 257 -18.62 21.59 7.78
CA ARG A 257 -17.91 20.61 8.60
C ARG A 257 -17.06 21.24 9.71
N ALA A 258 -16.43 22.38 9.43
CA ALA A 258 -15.52 23.07 10.34
C ALA A 258 -16.23 23.89 11.43
N ASP A 259 -17.39 24.47 11.12
CA ASP A 259 -18.12 25.43 11.98
C ASP A 259 -18.47 24.85 13.35
N TYR A 260 -18.80 23.56 13.41
CA TYR A 260 -19.11 22.91 14.67
C TYR A 260 -17.89 22.95 15.60
N VAL A 261 -16.72 22.55 15.09
CA VAL A 261 -15.45 22.51 15.85
C VAL A 261 -14.99 23.91 16.22
N LEU A 262 -15.13 24.87 15.30
CA LEU A 262 -14.79 26.28 15.55
C LEU A 262 -15.53 26.84 16.78
N LYS A 263 -16.81 26.50 16.94
CA LYS A 263 -17.67 26.97 18.04
C LYS A 263 -17.44 26.24 19.37
N GLN A 264 -16.68 25.15 19.39
CA GLN A 264 -16.40 24.44 20.63
C GLN A 264 -15.36 25.18 21.49
N PRO A 265 -15.40 25.04 22.83
CA PRO A 265 -14.41 25.66 23.70
C PRO A 265 -13.04 24.93 23.59
N PRO A 266 -11.93 25.51 24.10
CA PRO A 266 -10.60 24.91 24.00
C PRO A 266 -10.50 23.48 24.54
N GLU A 267 -11.18 23.19 25.64
CA GLU A 267 -11.20 21.89 26.32
C GLU A 267 -11.75 20.76 25.43
N PHE A 268 -12.59 21.11 24.46
CA PHE A 268 -13.08 20.16 23.47
C PHE A 268 -11.94 19.58 22.63
N VAL A 269 -10.94 20.38 22.26
CA VAL A 269 -9.78 19.90 21.51
C VAL A 269 -8.99 18.87 22.35
N GLU A 270 -8.85 19.11 23.65
CA GLU A 270 -8.19 18.17 24.56
C GLU A 270 -8.97 16.87 24.76
N GLN A 271 -10.30 16.96 24.89
CA GLN A 271 -11.19 15.79 25.02
C GLN A 271 -11.19 14.92 23.75
N MET A 272 -11.07 15.55 22.58
CA MET A 272 -11.09 14.88 21.28
C MET A 272 -9.70 14.38 20.85
N ILE A 273 -8.64 14.89 21.45
CA ILE A 273 -7.26 14.45 21.21
C ILE A 273 -6.66 14.08 22.58
N PRO A 274 -7.11 12.95 23.16
CA PRO A 274 -6.74 12.57 24.52
C PRO A 274 -5.25 12.19 24.60
N ALA A 275 -4.66 12.31 25.79
CA ALA A 275 -3.28 11.84 26.02
C ALA A 275 -3.16 10.30 25.98
N LEU A 276 -4.24 9.59 26.26
CA LEU A 276 -4.30 8.12 26.18
C LEU A 276 -4.29 7.66 24.72
N THR A 277 -3.44 6.67 24.42
CA THR A 277 -3.27 6.12 23.07
C THR A 277 -4.62 5.66 22.48
N PRO A 278 -5.00 6.10 21.27
CA PRO A 278 -6.15 5.56 20.54
C PRO A 278 -5.86 4.12 20.08
N LEU A 279 -6.87 3.27 19.91
CA LEU A 279 -6.67 1.90 19.42
C LEU A 279 -7.30 1.71 18.03
N CYS A 280 -7.61 0.48 17.62
CA CYS A 280 -8.17 0.19 16.31
C CYS A 280 -9.66 0.56 16.21
N THR A 281 -10.11 1.10 15.07
CA THR A 281 -11.56 1.18 14.75
C THR A 281 -12.07 -0.08 14.06
N LEU A 282 -11.16 -0.91 13.51
CA LEU A 282 -11.46 -2.25 13.02
C LEU A 282 -11.33 -3.26 14.18
N PHE A 283 -11.70 -4.53 13.94
CA PHE A 283 -11.56 -5.61 14.94
C PHE A 283 -12.29 -5.39 16.27
N THR A 284 -13.23 -4.44 16.27
CA THR A 284 -14.13 -4.14 17.38
C THR A 284 -15.47 -4.80 17.08
N MET A 285 -15.70 -6.02 17.58
CA MET A 285 -16.90 -6.80 17.29
C MET A 285 -18.03 -6.53 18.30
N CYS A 286 -19.28 -6.49 17.82
CA CYS A 286 -20.45 -6.27 18.66
C CYS A 286 -20.91 -7.61 19.26
N PRO A 287 -20.77 -7.87 20.58
CA PRO A 287 -21.18 -9.12 21.20
C PRO A 287 -22.69 -9.31 21.28
N HIS A 288 -23.49 -8.25 21.06
CA HIS A 288 -24.95 -8.38 21.11
C HIS A 288 -25.52 -9.10 19.89
N CYS A 289 -25.14 -8.68 18.68
CA CYS A 289 -25.67 -9.24 17.44
C CYS A 289 -24.65 -10.01 16.60
N GLU A 290 -23.35 -9.84 16.88
CA GLU A 290 -22.24 -10.49 16.16
C GLU A 290 -22.22 -10.29 14.63
N TYR A 291 -23.10 -9.44 14.10
CA TYR A 291 -23.32 -9.26 12.66
C TYR A 291 -22.19 -8.54 11.93
N ALA A 292 -21.31 -7.83 12.65
CA ALA A 292 -20.23 -7.07 12.04
C ALA A 292 -18.95 -7.91 12.03
N PRO A 293 -18.72 -8.79 11.02
CA PRO A 293 -17.57 -9.68 11.01
C PRO A 293 -16.29 -8.85 11.01
N VAL A 294 -15.46 -9.07 12.03
CA VAL A 294 -14.07 -8.62 12.27
C VAL A 294 -13.69 -7.16 12.01
N HIS A 295 -14.54 -6.30 11.46
CA HIS A 295 -14.24 -4.90 11.18
C HIS A 295 -15.11 -3.94 11.99
N GLY A 296 -16.15 -4.44 12.66
CA GLY A 296 -17.12 -3.58 13.32
C GLY A 296 -17.94 -2.78 12.31
N GLN A 297 -19.16 -2.41 12.69
CA GLN A 297 -20.02 -1.52 11.90
C GLN A 297 -20.70 -0.59 12.90
N TYR A 298 -20.04 0.52 13.19
CA TYR A 298 -20.51 1.50 14.18
C TYR A 298 -20.81 2.85 13.53
N ILE A 299 -21.70 3.57 14.19
CA ILE A 299 -21.97 4.97 13.98
C ILE A 299 -21.36 5.70 15.17
N TRP A 300 -20.44 6.60 14.88
CA TRP A 300 -19.87 7.55 15.82
C TRP A 300 -20.32 8.97 15.42
N ASP A 301 -20.61 9.80 16.39
CA ASP A 301 -21.10 11.17 16.18
C ASP A 301 -20.30 12.13 17.06
N VAL A 302 -19.72 13.17 16.45
CA VAL A 302 -18.94 14.19 17.16
C VAL A 302 -19.73 14.86 18.29
N LYS A 303 -21.06 14.95 18.17
CA LYS A 303 -21.93 15.55 19.20
C LYS A 303 -22.19 14.63 20.38
N ARG A 304 -21.89 13.33 20.24
CA ARG A 304 -21.90 12.31 21.31
C ARG A 304 -20.58 11.54 21.23
N PRO A 305 -19.46 12.23 21.49
CA PRO A 305 -18.15 11.75 21.07
C PRO A 305 -17.67 10.55 21.90
N ASP A 306 -18.35 10.23 23.00
CA ASP A 306 -18.03 9.14 23.92
C ASP A 306 -18.93 7.89 23.72
N GLU A 307 -19.68 7.83 22.61
CA GLU A 307 -20.58 6.72 22.28
C GLU A 307 -20.24 6.07 20.92
N LEU A 308 -20.36 4.74 20.84
CA LEU A 308 -20.40 3.98 19.57
C LEU A 308 -21.70 3.19 19.46
N LYS A 309 -22.50 3.49 18.45
CA LYS A 309 -23.75 2.78 18.17
C LYS A 309 -23.56 1.74 17.09
N CYS A 310 -23.84 0.46 17.37
CA CYS A 310 -23.83 -0.59 16.36
C CYS A 310 -24.88 -0.29 15.27
N ARG A 311 -24.46 -0.26 14.00
CA ARG A 311 -25.32 0.02 12.84
C ARG A 311 -26.40 -1.05 12.66
N ASN A 312 -26.14 -2.29 13.05
CA ASN A 312 -27.04 -3.41 12.85
C ASN A 312 -28.14 -3.51 13.92
N CYS A 313 -27.76 -3.62 15.19
CA CYS A 313 -28.71 -3.86 16.30
C CYS A 313 -29.01 -2.62 17.16
N GLY A 314 -28.33 -1.50 16.92
CA GLY A 314 -28.56 -0.26 17.65
C GLY A 314 -27.97 -0.21 19.07
N THR A 315 -27.34 -1.28 19.57
CA THR A 315 -26.66 -1.27 20.88
C THR A 315 -25.58 -0.19 20.93
N VAL A 316 -25.58 0.59 22.00
CA VAL A 316 -24.60 1.66 22.25
C VAL A 316 -23.54 1.17 23.23
N TYR A 317 -22.28 1.46 22.93
CA TYR A 317 -21.12 1.18 23.76
C TYR A 317 -20.42 2.49 24.19
N PRO A 318 -19.83 2.57 25.40
CA PRO A 318 -19.76 1.54 26.44
C PRO A 318 -21.13 1.06 26.96
N ASN A 319 -21.21 -0.19 27.42
CA ASN A 319 -22.48 -0.83 27.77
C ASN A 319 -22.33 -1.70 29.03
N GLU A 320 -23.21 -1.52 30.02
CA GLU A 320 -23.15 -2.29 31.28
C GLU A 320 -23.30 -3.80 31.09
N LYS A 321 -24.09 -4.24 30.09
CA LYS A 321 -24.26 -5.67 29.78
C LYS A 321 -23.03 -6.27 29.10
N TYR A 322 -22.19 -5.44 28.49
CA TYR A 322 -21.00 -5.84 27.75
C TYR A 322 -19.78 -5.02 28.23
N PRO A 323 -19.36 -5.19 29.50
CA PRO A 323 -18.37 -4.32 30.12
C PRO A 323 -16.96 -4.54 29.56
N GLU A 324 -16.17 -3.47 29.49
CA GLU A 324 -14.73 -3.56 29.21
C GLU A 324 -13.93 -3.72 30.51
N ASP A 325 -14.03 -4.89 31.11
CA ASP A 325 -13.46 -5.24 32.43
C ASP A 325 -12.04 -5.82 32.35
N LEU A 326 -11.55 -6.22 31.18
CA LEU A 326 -10.13 -6.55 30.99
C LEU A 326 -9.31 -5.27 30.85
N VAL A 327 -8.23 -5.17 31.62
CA VAL A 327 -7.35 -3.99 31.62
C VAL A 327 -5.92 -4.38 31.29
N LEU A 328 -5.36 -3.79 30.24
CA LEU A 328 -3.92 -3.78 29.97
C LEU A 328 -3.34 -2.47 30.51
N ILE A 329 -2.22 -2.55 31.23
CA ILE A 329 -1.56 -1.38 31.82
C ILE A 329 -0.18 -1.22 31.20
N ALA A 330 0.00 -0.16 30.42
CA ALA A 330 1.30 0.27 29.93
C ALA A 330 1.94 1.27 30.90
N ARG A 331 3.27 1.24 30.98
CA ARG A 331 4.08 2.04 31.91
C ARG A 331 5.01 3.01 31.20
N TYR A 332 5.32 2.79 29.93
CA TYR A 332 6.18 3.67 29.15
C TYR A 332 5.55 5.05 28.97
N GLY A 333 6.34 6.09 29.26
CA GLY A 333 5.89 7.49 29.13
C GLY A 333 4.83 7.92 30.15
N GLY A 334 4.51 7.07 31.13
CA GLY A 334 3.43 7.27 32.11
C GLY A 334 2.43 6.09 32.10
N GLU A 335 1.65 5.95 33.18
CA GLU A 335 0.64 4.88 33.24
C GLU A 335 -0.49 5.16 32.22
N GLN A 336 -0.72 4.20 31.33
CA GLN A 336 -1.85 4.18 30.40
C GLN A 336 -2.66 2.89 30.61
N ARG A 337 -3.98 3.02 30.75
CA ARG A 337 -4.90 1.89 31.01
C ARG A 337 -5.80 1.67 29.79
N PHE A 338 -5.72 0.49 29.20
CA PHE A 338 -6.49 0.11 28.02
C PHE A 338 -7.53 -0.95 28.40
N THR A 339 -8.80 -0.67 28.14
CA THR A 339 -9.91 -1.54 28.51
C THR A 339 -10.43 -2.32 27.30
N PHE A 340 -10.74 -3.59 27.52
CA PHE A 340 -11.24 -4.52 26.51
C PHE A 340 -12.40 -5.33 27.07
N TYR A 341 -13.30 -5.76 26.19
CA TYR A 341 -14.42 -6.63 26.53
C TYR A 341 -13.94 -7.99 27.07
N GLY A 342 -14.27 -8.32 28.32
CA GLY A 342 -13.85 -9.57 28.98
C GLY A 342 -14.68 -10.79 28.64
N GLY A 343 -15.82 -10.64 27.98
CA GLY A 343 -16.64 -11.76 27.53
C GLY A 343 -16.02 -12.54 26.36
N LYS A 344 -16.81 -12.76 25.32
CA LYS A 344 -16.40 -13.52 24.13
C LYS A 344 -15.21 -12.86 23.42
N SER A 345 -14.25 -13.68 23.02
CA SER A 345 -13.21 -13.35 22.02
C SER A 345 -13.53 -14.01 20.68
N TRP A 346 -13.00 -13.47 19.59
CA TRP A 346 -13.15 -14.05 18.25
C TRP A 346 -11.80 -14.44 17.68
N ASN A 347 -11.69 -15.64 17.13
CA ASN A 347 -10.46 -16.06 16.48
C ASN A 347 -10.42 -15.51 15.04
N PHE A 348 -9.35 -14.81 14.70
CA PHE A 348 -9.06 -14.35 13.36
C PHE A 348 -7.56 -14.50 13.13
N ASN A 349 -7.13 -15.11 12.03
CA ASN A 349 -5.70 -15.33 11.75
C ASN A 349 -4.91 -15.92 12.91
N ASN A 350 -5.48 -16.91 13.63
CA ASN A 350 -4.86 -17.56 14.77
C ASN A 350 -4.55 -16.64 15.97
N ILE A 351 -5.21 -15.48 16.06
CA ILE A 351 -5.17 -14.60 17.24
C ILE A 351 -6.59 -14.38 17.79
N HIS A 352 -6.71 -14.28 19.11
CA HIS A 352 -7.98 -13.96 19.77
C HIS A 352 -8.17 -12.46 19.85
N LEU A 353 -9.12 -11.96 19.06
CA LEU A 353 -9.53 -10.56 19.06
C LEU A 353 -10.49 -10.29 20.22
N ARG A 354 -10.31 -9.14 20.85
CA ARG A 354 -11.24 -8.58 21.84
C ARG A 354 -11.55 -7.13 21.50
N SER A 355 -12.81 -6.77 21.62
CA SER A 355 -13.28 -5.42 21.33
C SER A 355 -12.80 -4.42 22.37
N SER A 356 -12.33 -3.26 21.92
CA SER A 356 -12.17 -2.05 22.73
C SER A 356 -12.94 -0.91 22.07
N TRP A 357 -14.19 -0.71 22.47
CA TRP A 357 -15.00 0.44 22.07
C TRP A 357 -14.44 1.74 22.59
N THR A 358 -13.93 1.80 23.82
CA THR A 358 -13.30 3.05 24.31
C THR A 358 -12.03 3.37 23.51
N GLY A 359 -11.24 2.35 23.13
CA GLY A 359 -10.10 2.48 22.22
C GLY A 359 -10.50 2.96 20.83
N ALA A 360 -11.54 2.36 20.24
CA ALA A 360 -12.10 2.76 18.96
C ALA A 360 -12.67 4.18 18.99
N ILE A 361 -13.35 4.58 20.07
CA ILE A 361 -13.85 5.95 20.29
C ILE A 361 -12.71 6.95 20.20
N ARG A 362 -11.59 6.69 20.90
CA ARG A 362 -10.42 7.58 20.86
C ARG A 362 -9.89 7.72 19.43
N ALA A 363 -9.81 6.62 18.66
CA ALA A 363 -9.38 6.66 17.28
C ALA A 363 -10.36 7.40 16.35
N HIS A 364 -11.67 7.30 16.58
CA HIS A 364 -12.66 8.11 15.89
C HIS A 364 -12.48 9.60 16.19
N LYS A 365 -12.25 9.95 17.45
CA LYS A 365 -12.00 11.34 17.86
C LYS A 365 -10.74 11.91 17.20
N THR A 366 -9.60 11.21 17.28
CA THR A 366 -8.35 11.68 16.67
C THR A 366 -8.44 11.73 15.14
N GLY A 367 -9.08 10.74 14.51
CA GLY A 367 -9.33 10.75 13.06
C GLY A 367 -10.25 11.89 12.63
N TYR A 368 -11.28 12.21 13.42
CA TYR A 368 -12.16 13.35 13.17
C TYR A 368 -11.41 14.68 13.29
N MET A 369 -10.59 14.85 14.33
CA MET A 369 -9.87 16.10 14.56
C MET A 369 -8.79 16.37 13.51
N ALA A 370 -8.14 15.34 12.97
CA ALA A 370 -7.21 15.50 11.84
C ALA A 370 -7.93 16.04 10.59
N ARG A 371 -9.10 15.48 10.26
CA ARG A 371 -9.95 15.97 9.17
C ARG A 371 -10.47 17.39 9.43
N ALA A 372 -10.89 17.67 10.66
CA ALA A 372 -11.35 19.00 11.05
C ALA A 372 -10.24 20.05 10.94
N ALA A 373 -9.00 19.72 11.31
CA ALA A 373 -7.86 20.62 11.13
C ALA A 373 -7.66 20.99 9.65
N ARG A 374 -7.75 20.00 8.75
CA ARG A 374 -7.70 20.23 7.30
C ARG A 374 -8.84 21.12 6.82
N ASP A 375 -10.09 20.81 7.19
CA ASP A 375 -11.26 21.60 6.77
C ASP A 375 -11.19 23.05 7.31
N LEU A 376 -10.76 23.26 8.56
CA LEU A 376 -10.53 24.60 9.16
C LEU A 376 -9.44 25.36 8.39
N ALA A 377 -8.31 24.71 8.09
CA ALA A 377 -7.22 25.31 7.33
C ALA A 377 -7.64 25.67 5.90
N MET A 378 -8.47 24.84 5.24
CA MET A 378 -9.07 25.15 3.93
C MET A 378 -9.92 26.42 3.96
N VAL A 379 -10.79 26.55 4.95
CA VAL A 379 -11.61 27.76 5.08
C VAL A 379 -10.72 28.98 5.29
N TYR A 380 -9.71 28.89 6.16
CA TYR A 380 -8.74 29.97 6.35
C TYR A 380 -8.02 30.35 5.05
N ALA A 381 -7.45 29.38 4.34
CA ALA A 381 -6.70 29.63 3.11
C ALA A 381 -7.57 30.30 2.03
N LEU A 382 -8.81 29.86 1.85
CA LEU A 382 -9.71 30.38 0.82
C LEU A 382 -10.36 31.72 1.16
N THR A 383 -10.44 32.10 2.44
CA THR A 383 -11.24 33.27 2.88
C THR A 383 -10.50 34.30 3.72
N GLY A 384 -9.35 33.94 4.29
CA GLY A 384 -8.58 34.79 5.19
C GLY A 384 -9.17 34.90 6.61
N GLU A 385 -10.24 34.18 6.94
CA GLU A 385 -10.86 34.25 8.27
C GLU A 385 -9.99 33.57 9.34
N ARG A 386 -9.23 34.41 10.04
CA ARG A 386 -8.18 34.01 10.99
C ARG A 386 -8.66 33.04 12.09
N ALA A 387 -9.91 33.14 12.54
CA ALA A 387 -10.47 32.26 13.57
C ALA A 387 -10.43 30.77 13.19
N TYR A 388 -10.63 30.45 11.90
CA TYR A 388 -10.53 29.07 11.41
C TYR A 388 -9.08 28.57 11.47
N GLY A 389 -8.13 29.42 11.05
CA GLY A 389 -6.71 29.10 11.05
C GLY A 389 -6.13 28.92 12.47
N GLU A 390 -6.52 29.79 13.41
CA GLU A 390 -6.11 29.67 14.82
C GLU A 390 -6.67 28.40 15.47
N LYS A 391 -7.90 27.99 15.13
CA LYS A 391 -8.47 26.74 15.61
C LYS A 391 -7.74 25.51 15.03
N ALA A 392 -7.37 25.54 13.75
CA ALA A 392 -6.55 24.50 13.14
C ALA A 392 -5.17 24.40 13.82
N ALA A 393 -4.52 25.54 14.09
CA ALA A 393 -3.25 25.62 14.81
C ALA A 393 -3.35 25.02 16.23
N ALA A 394 -4.45 25.27 16.96
CA ALA A 394 -4.67 24.68 18.28
C ALA A 394 -4.78 23.14 18.22
N ILE A 395 -5.41 22.60 17.17
CA ILE A 395 -5.51 21.14 16.96
C ILE A 395 -4.14 20.53 16.68
N LEU A 396 -3.35 21.14 15.79
CA LEU A 396 -1.99 20.69 15.47
C LEU A 396 -1.09 20.69 16.71
N SER A 397 -1.19 21.76 17.50
CA SER A 397 -0.42 21.92 18.75
C SER A 397 -0.81 20.86 19.78
N ARG A 398 -2.10 20.54 19.89
CA ARG A 398 -2.56 19.46 20.76
C ARG A 398 -2.03 18.09 20.32
N PHE A 399 -2.07 17.78 19.03
CA PHE A 399 -1.46 16.55 18.51
C PHE A 399 0.04 16.49 18.84
N ALA A 400 0.79 17.57 18.62
CA ALA A 400 2.22 17.62 18.94
C ALA A 400 2.53 17.37 20.42
N ILE A 401 1.64 17.78 21.34
CA ILE A 401 1.79 17.52 22.77
C ILE A 401 1.62 16.04 23.12
N VAL A 402 0.66 15.33 22.51
CA VAL A 402 0.30 13.97 22.94
C VAL A 402 0.89 12.86 22.07
N TYR A 403 1.14 13.12 20.79
CA TYR A 403 1.60 12.11 19.83
C TYR A 403 2.88 11.39 20.26
N PRO A 404 3.90 12.06 20.86
CA PRO A 404 5.08 11.36 21.38
C PRO A 404 4.76 10.28 22.43
N GLY A 405 3.67 10.46 23.20
CA GLY A 405 3.20 9.51 24.21
C GLY A 405 2.31 8.39 23.67
N TYR A 406 1.87 8.48 22.40
CA TYR A 406 1.09 7.42 21.77
C TYR A 406 1.97 6.20 21.48
N LEU A 407 1.61 5.09 22.11
CA LEU A 407 2.28 3.81 21.97
C LEU A 407 2.02 3.20 20.59
N LEU A 408 2.94 2.35 20.13
CA LEU A 408 2.72 1.56 18.95
C LEU A 408 1.79 0.38 19.29
N HIS A 409 0.73 0.21 18.52
CA HIS A 409 -0.25 -0.86 18.71
C HIS A 409 -0.65 -1.49 17.38
N SER A 410 -1.20 -2.69 17.50
CA SER A 410 -1.73 -3.48 16.40
C SER A 410 -3.25 -3.37 16.35
N GLY A 411 -3.80 -3.47 15.14
CA GLY A 411 -5.23 -3.56 14.89
C GLY A 411 -5.90 -4.74 15.60
N TYR A 412 -5.15 -5.77 16.00
CA TYR A 412 -5.64 -6.94 16.73
C TYR A 412 -5.64 -6.79 18.25
N GLY A 413 -5.13 -5.65 18.76
CA GLY A 413 -5.23 -5.28 20.18
C GLY A 413 -3.94 -5.41 20.99
N GLU A 414 -2.83 -5.86 20.38
CA GLU A 414 -1.53 -5.85 21.06
C GLU A 414 -0.94 -4.43 21.13
N ILE A 415 -0.26 -4.12 22.24
CA ILE A 415 0.30 -2.80 22.51
C ILE A 415 1.76 -2.96 22.95
N ALA A 416 2.68 -2.27 22.28
CA ALA A 416 4.09 -2.25 22.66
C ALA A 416 4.32 -1.23 23.80
N ASP A 417 4.50 -1.72 25.03
CA ASP A 417 4.79 -0.90 26.22
C ASP A 417 6.28 -0.52 26.30
N MET A 418 6.73 0.32 25.35
CA MET A 418 8.12 0.78 25.23
C MET A 418 8.19 2.03 24.34
N ASP A 419 9.41 2.54 24.12
CA ASP A 419 9.66 3.64 23.18
C ASP A 419 9.05 3.31 21.80
N PRO A 420 8.07 4.10 21.30
CA PRO A 420 7.44 3.86 20.01
C PRO A 420 8.42 3.84 18.85
N ARG A 421 9.56 4.54 18.95
CA ARG A 421 10.62 4.53 17.92
C ARG A 421 11.33 3.19 17.88
N VAL A 422 11.59 2.60 19.05
CA VAL A 422 12.18 1.26 19.18
C VAL A 422 11.18 0.20 18.73
N ALA A 423 9.92 0.32 19.14
CA ALA A 423 8.86 -0.58 18.73
C ALA A 423 8.66 -0.53 17.21
N ALA A 424 8.68 0.66 16.60
CA ALA A 424 8.58 0.82 15.15
C ALA A 424 9.72 0.09 14.45
N ALA A 425 10.97 0.29 14.86
CA ALA A 425 12.13 -0.36 14.24
C ALA A 425 12.16 -1.90 14.41
N LYS A 426 11.47 -2.43 15.43
CA LYS A 426 11.57 -3.83 15.87
C LYS A 426 10.20 -4.51 16.02
N ILE A 427 9.21 -4.10 15.24
CA ILE A 427 7.82 -4.54 15.40
C ILE A 427 7.62 -6.07 15.36
N ASN A 428 8.49 -6.79 14.64
CA ASN A 428 8.48 -8.25 14.51
C ASN A 428 9.47 -8.97 15.46
N SER A 429 10.16 -8.23 16.33
CA SER A 429 11.18 -8.75 17.24
C SER A 429 11.41 -7.77 18.40
N LEU A 430 10.35 -7.46 19.14
CA LEU A 430 10.33 -6.47 20.20
C LEU A 430 11.35 -6.84 21.30
N PRO A 431 12.06 -5.87 21.88
CA PRO A 431 13.03 -6.13 22.96
C PRO A 431 12.41 -6.71 24.24
N ALA A 432 11.13 -6.43 24.47
CA ALA A 432 10.36 -6.88 25.62
C ALA A 432 8.98 -7.34 25.16
N ASP A 433 8.28 -8.04 26.04
CA ASP A 433 6.94 -8.57 25.81
C ASP A 433 5.95 -7.41 25.57
N GLU A 434 5.14 -7.55 24.52
CA GLU A 434 3.98 -6.70 24.28
C GLU A 434 2.84 -7.02 25.24
N LEU A 435 1.95 -6.04 25.43
CA LEU A 435 0.70 -6.26 26.15
C LEU A 435 -0.30 -6.89 25.19
N THR A 436 -0.92 -8.00 25.59
CA THR A 436 -1.99 -8.65 24.83
C THR A 436 -3.06 -9.19 25.77
N CYS A 437 -4.31 -9.21 25.31
CA CYS A 437 -5.41 -9.79 26.06
C CYS A 437 -5.39 -11.33 26.04
N PRO A 438 -5.69 -12.02 27.16
CA PRO A 438 -5.86 -13.47 27.17
C PRO A 438 -6.97 -13.95 26.23
N PRO A 439 -6.85 -15.15 25.63
CA PRO A 439 -5.83 -16.19 25.87
C PRO A 439 -4.54 -16.01 25.06
N ASN A 440 -4.40 -14.94 24.28
CA ASN A 440 -3.14 -14.66 23.60
C ASN A 440 -2.02 -14.52 24.65
N LYS A 441 -0.82 -14.90 24.25
CA LYS A 441 0.40 -14.76 25.07
C LYS A 441 1.37 -13.88 24.32
N PRO A 442 2.16 -13.07 25.03
CA PRO A 442 3.18 -12.28 24.39
C PRO A 442 4.17 -13.19 23.65
N ASP A 443 4.54 -12.80 22.44
CA ASP A 443 5.56 -13.47 21.63
C ASP A 443 6.60 -12.50 21.04
N ARG A 444 6.68 -11.29 21.62
CA ARG A 444 7.63 -10.22 21.29
C ARG A 444 7.47 -9.71 19.87
N ARG A 445 6.23 -9.55 19.43
CA ARG A 445 5.88 -8.92 18.16
C ARG A 445 4.46 -8.37 18.21
N LEU A 446 4.15 -7.46 17.30
CA LEU A 446 2.76 -7.19 16.95
C LEU A 446 2.37 -8.13 15.80
N HIS A 447 1.33 -8.96 15.99
CA HIS A 447 1.09 -10.14 15.15
C HIS A 447 0.96 -9.83 13.65
N ALA A 448 0.27 -8.75 13.32
CA ALA A 448 0.10 -8.30 11.93
C ALA A 448 1.26 -7.47 11.39
N GLY A 449 2.26 -7.14 12.22
CA GLY A 449 3.34 -6.23 11.87
C GLY A 449 2.83 -4.88 11.38
N TYR A 450 3.55 -4.27 10.42
CA TYR A 450 3.20 -2.95 9.89
C TYR A 450 1.85 -2.88 9.18
N TRP A 451 1.36 -4.00 8.64
CA TRP A 451 0.11 -4.06 7.89
C TRP A 451 -1.11 -3.61 8.70
N MET A 452 -1.07 -3.77 10.02
CA MET A 452 -2.10 -3.30 10.95
C MET A 452 -1.48 -2.53 12.12
N ALA A 453 -0.35 -1.85 11.92
CA ALA A 453 0.23 -1.02 12.96
C ALA A 453 -0.33 0.40 12.91
N GLY A 454 -0.34 1.07 14.06
CA GLY A 454 -0.65 2.49 14.17
C GLY A 454 -0.24 3.09 15.52
N ARG A 455 -0.34 4.42 15.61
CA ARG A 455 -0.09 5.16 16.85
C ARG A 455 -1.25 6.12 17.14
N GLY A 456 -1.43 7.12 16.29
CA GLY A 456 -2.47 8.15 16.43
C GLY A 456 -3.77 7.86 15.69
N PHE A 457 -3.76 6.85 14.80
CA PHE A 457 -4.92 6.44 14.00
C PHE A 457 -5.35 4.99 14.28
N SER A 458 -6.34 4.52 13.52
CA SER A 458 -7.04 3.23 13.61
C SER A 458 -6.15 1.97 13.48
N ALA A 459 -4.82 2.08 13.49
CA ALA A 459 -3.89 0.94 13.34
C ALA A 459 -4.27 -0.01 12.20
N VAL A 460 -4.51 0.55 11.02
CA VAL A 460 -4.87 -0.20 9.80
C VAL A 460 -3.71 -0.25 8.79
N GLY A 461 -2.49 0.01 9.26
CA GLY A 461 -1.29 0.09 8.41
C GLY A 461 -1.25 1.31 7.48
N MET A 462 -2.14 2.28 7.69
CA MET A 462 -2.29 3.49 6.85
C MET A 462 -2.31 4.76 7.71
N GLU A 463 -1.43 4.82 8.71
CA GLU A 463 -1.24 6.00 9.58
C GLU A 463 -0.96 7.28 8.74
N GLY A 464 -0.35 7.12 7.56
CA GLY A 464 -0.13 8.19 6.60
C GLY A 464 -1.39 8.97 6.24
N ILE A 465 -2.58 8.35 6.23
CA ILE A 465 -3.84 9.06 5.93
C ILE A 465 -4.08 10.21 6.91
N GLN A 466 -3.87 9.97 8.20
CA GLN A 466 -4.07 10.99 9.24
C GLN A 466 -2.98 12.05 9.18
N LEU A 467 -1.72 11.63 9.04
CA LEU A 467 -0.58 12.53 9.01
C LEU A 467 -0.60 13.45 7.78
N SER A 468 -1.04 12.96 6.62
CA SER A 468 -1.23 13.78 5.41
C SER A 468 -2.26 14.90 5.65
N GLN A 469 -3.38 14.62 6.31
CA GLN A 469 -4.39 15.65 6.64
C GLN A 469 -3.83 16.71 7.59
N LEU A 470 -3.07 16.29 8.60
CA LEU A 470 -2.45 17.20 9.57
C LEU A 470 -1.37 18.07 8.92
N VAL A 471 -0.54 17.50 8.04
CA VAL A 471 0.54 18.26 7.41
C VAL A 471 0.04 19.21 6.33
N GLU A 472 -1.04 18.85 5.62
CA GLU A 472 -1.77 19.77 4.74
C GLU A 472 -2.29 20.97 5.54
N ALA A 473 -2.95 20.71 6.68
CA ALA A 473 -3.42 21.79 7.55
C ALA A 473 -2.27 22.69 8.02
N TYR A 474 -1.17 22.09 8.48
CA TYR A 474 0.02 22.82 8.93
C TYR A 474 0.60 23.73 7.85
N ASP A 475 0.75 23.22 6.62
CA ASP A 475 1.33 23.97 5.51
C ASP A 475 0.56 25.27 5.21
N LEU A 476 -0.74 25.29 5.51
CA LEU A 476 -1.63 26.42 5.23
C LEU A 476 -1.79 27.41 6.38
N VAL A 477 -1.49 27.00 7.62
CA VAL A 477 -1.68 27.85 8.82
C VAL A 477 -0.37 28.15 9.56
N ALA A 478 0.77 27.66 9.07
CA ALA A 478 2.06 27.85 9.73
C ALA A 478 2.44 29.33 9.94
N ASP A 479 1.93 30.25 9.13
CA ASP A 479 2.09 31.70 9.28
C ASP A 479 1.44 32.25 10.56
N LEU A 480 0.40 31.58 11.07
CA LEU A 480 -0.29 31.92 12.32
C LEU A 480 0.42 31.38 13.56
N ILE A 481 1.36 30.45 13.40
CA ILE A 481 1.99 29.71 14.50
C ILE A 481 3.38 30.30 14.80
N PRO A 482 3.69 30.68 16.07
CA PRO A 482 5.02 31.12 16.48
C PRO A 482 6.10 30.08 16.19
N ASP A 483 7.34 30.51 15.89
CA ASP A 483 8.38 29.59 15.42
C ASP A 483 8.71 28.45 16.40
N ALA A 484 8.73 28.74 17.71
CA ALA A 484 8.99 27.73 18.73
C ALA A 484 7.89 26.66 18.79
N GLU A 485 6.64 27.05 18.53
CA GLU A 485 5.51 26.11 18.46
C GLU A 485 5.51 25.34 17.14
N ARG A 486 5.85 25.98 16.02
CA ARG A 486 6.12 25.27 14.76
C ARG A 486 7.19 24.22 14.91
N GLN A 487 8.32 24.55 15.54
CA GLN A 487 9.41 23.61 15.75
C GLN A 487 8.94 22.39 16.57
N ARG A 488 8.08 22.60 17.56
CA ARG A 488 7.47 21.53 18.36
C ARG A 488 6.55 20.66 17.50
N ILE A 489 5.68 21.25 16.69
CA ILE A 489 4.80 20.52 15.77
C ILE A 489 5.64 19.71 14.76
N GLU A 490 6.63 20.33 14.14
CA GLU A 490 7.55 19.67 13.20
C GLU A 490 8.25 18.46 13.84
N LYS A 491 8.76 18.62 15.06
CA LYS A 491 9.54 17.59 15.76
C LYS A 491 8.66 16.50 16.38
N ASP A 492 7.68 16.91 17.18
CA ASP A 492 6.96 16.03 18.10
C ASP A 492 5.69 15.44 17.48
N LEU A 493 5.21 15.98 16.35
CA LEU A 493 4.16 15.38 15.53
C LEU A 493 4.70 14.78 14.23
N PHE A 494 5.31 15.60 13.36
CA PHE A 494 5.61 15.15 11.99
C PHE A 494 6.84 14.25 11.90
N LEU A 495 7.99 14.68 12.42
CA LEU A 495 9.19 13.86 12.44
C LEU A 495 8.96 12.59 13.27
N GLU A 496 8.35 12.73 14.46
CA GLU A 496 7.95 11.61 15.32
C GLU A 496 7.00 10.63 14.62
N GLY A 497 5.99 11.12 13.91
CA GLY A 497 5.04 10.30 13.14
C GLY A 497 5.67 9.54 11.98
N THR A 498 6.77 10.04 11.43
CA THR A 498 7.46 9.35 10.31
C THR A 498 8.17 8.06 10.71
N TYR A 499 8.49 7.85 12.00
CA TYR A 499 9.26 6.67 12.43
C TYR A 499 8.60 5.35 12.03
N LEU A 500 7.31 5.18 12.33
CA LEU A 500 6.56 3.98 11.95
C LEU A 500 6.57 3.76 10.42
N LEU A 501 6.42 4.85 9.68
CA LEU A 501 6.28 4.80 8.22
C LEU A 501 7.60 4.51 7.50
N VAL A 502 8.72 5.03 8.04
CA VAL A 502 10.06 4.84 7.47
C VAL A 502 10.58 3.42 7.71
N TYR A 503 10.28 2.84 8.87
CA TYR A 503 10.71 1.47 9.19
C TYR A 503 9.89 0.38 8.50
N ASP A 504 8.73 0.71 7.93
CA ASP A 504 8.00 -0.21 7.08
C ASP A 504 8.66 -0.35 5.70
N THR A 505 9.47 -1.40 5.56
CA THR A 505 10.14 -1.74 4.30
C THR A 505 9.24 -2.54 3.35
N ALA A 506 8.05 -2.96 3.77
CA ALA A 506 7.11 -3.62 2.87
C ALA A 506 6.49 -2.58 1.92
N LEU A 507 6.25 -2.99 0.68
CA LEU A 507 5.55 -2.16 -0.30
C LEU A 507 4.34 -2.94 -0.81
N ASN A 508 3.17 -2.39 -0.54
CA ASN A 508 1.83 -2.94 -0.79
C ASN A 508 0.78 -1.80 -0.78
N ASN A 509 -0.47 -2.12 -1.09
CA ASN A 509 -1.59 -1.17 -1.17
C ASN A 509 -1.83 -0.32 0.10
N LYS A 510 -1.45 -0.76 1.31
CA LYS A 510 -1.56 0.04 2.55
C LYS A 510 -0.44 1.08 2.63
N THR A 511 0.78 0.63 2.37
CA THR A 511 2.00 1.44 2.51
C THR A 511 2.12 2.58 1.52
N ALA A 512 1.35 2.57 0.42
CA ALA A 512 1.24 3.68 -0.52
C ALA A 512 0.97 5.01 0.20
N THR A 513 -0.04 5.04 1.06
CA THR A 513 -0.40 6.23 1.85
C THR A 513 0.73 6.66 2.80
N ASN A 514 1.44 5.70 3.40
CA ASN A 514 2.53 5.97 4.33
C ASN A 514 3.74 6.59 3.63
N ARG A 515 4.13 6.06 2.46
CA ARG A 515 5.24 6.59 1.66
C ARG A 515 4.94 8.01 1.20
N SER A 516 3.74 8.24 0.70
CA SER A 516 3.25 9.57 0.33
C SER A 516 3.28 10.56 1.49
N ALA A 517 2.78 10.17 2.66
CA ALA A 517 2.77 11.03 3.84
C ALA A 517 4.18 11.45 4.29
N VAL A 518 5.16 10.53 4.27
CA VAL A 518 6.57 10.88 4.60
C VAL A 518 7.10 11.92 3.62
N GLY A 519 6.83 11.77 2.33
CA GLY A 519 7.24 12.72 1.31
C GLY A 519 6.59 14.10 1.48
N GLN A 520 5.28 14.13 1.70
CA GLN A 520 4.50 15.36 1.96
C GLN A 520 5.00 16.08 3.21
N ILE A 521 5.29 15.34 4.28
CA ILE A 521 5.91 15.87 5.50
C ILE A 521 7.26 16.49 5.19
N GLY A 522 8.12 15.78 4.46
CA GLY A 522 9.43 16.29 4.04
C GLY A 522 9.33 17.63 3.31
N MET A 523 8.34 17.79 2.42
CA MET A 523 8.12 19.05 1.70
C MET A 523 7.71 20.19 2.66
N ALA A 524 6.71 19.94 3.51
CA ALA A 524 6.14 20.96 4.39
C ALA A 524 7.08 21.42 5.53
N ILE A 525 8.03 20.58 5.96
CA ILE A 525 8.98 20.91 7.03
C ILE A 525 10.40 21.19 6.52
N GLY A 526 10.66 21.01 5.23
CA GLY A 526 11.97 21.25 4.63
C GLY A 526 12.98 20.14 4.91
N ASP A 527 12.58 18.89 4.82
CA ASP A 527 13.49 17.73 4.85
C ASP A 527 13.51 17.01 3.49
N PRO A 528 14.46 17.35 2.59
CA PRO A 528 14.51 16.79 1.24
C PRO A 528 14.73 15.27 1.20
N ARG A 529 15.33 14.69 2.24
CA ARG A 529 15.57 13.25 2.30
C ARG A 529 14.28 12.47 2.50
N ARG A 530 13.35 13.00 3.31
CA ARG A 530 11.99 12.46 3.45
C ARG A 530 11.18 12.61 2.15
N VAL A 531 11.36 13.71 1.42
CA VAL A 531 10.76 13.88 0.07
C VAL A 531 11.22 12.77 -0.86
N ARG A 532 12.53 12.52 -0.91
CA ARG A 532 13.14 11.48 -1.76
C ARG A 532 12.74 10.06 -1.37
N PHE A 533 12.60 9.78 -0.08
CA PHE A 533 12.05 8.51 0.42
C PHE A 533 10.61 8.28 -0.08
N GLY A 534 9.76 9.31 -0.03
CA GLY A 534 8.42 9.25 -0.59
C GLY A 534 8.45 9.03 -2.10
N LEU A 535 9.28 9.79 -2.84
CA LEU A 535 9.42 9.70 -4.30
C LEU A 535 9.88 8.31 -4.75
N ALA A 536 10.81 7.69 -4.01
CA ALA A 536 11.23 6.32 -4.28
C ALA A 536 10.07 5.33 -4.15
N GLY A 537 9.26 5.45 -3.08
CA GLY A 537 8.05 4.66 -2.90
C GLY A 537 7.04 4.86 -4.04
N LEU A 538 6.77 6.11 -4.41
CA LEU A 538 5.89 6.48 -5.53
C LEU A 538 6.32 5.80 -6.83
N ARG A 539 7.60 5.91 -7.19
CA ARG A 539 8.16 5.28 -8.39
C ARG A 539 8.09 3.76 -8.34
N TRP A 540 8.30 3.16 -7.16
CA TRP A 540 8.14 1.71 -7.01
C TRP A 540 6.69 1.28 -7.27
N PHE A 541 5.69 1.98 -6.72
CA PHE A 541 4.29 1.63 -7.00
C PHE A 541 3.96 1.70 -8.49
N ILE A 542 4.39 2.78 -9.16
CA ILE A 542 4.17 2.98 -10.60
C ILE A 542 4.83 1.87 -11.44
N ASN A 543 6.05 1.47 -11.09
CA ASN A 543 6.87 0.59 -11.93
C ASN A 543 6.72 -0.90 -11.59
N GLU A 544 6.45 -1.23 -10.33
CA GLU A 544 6.52 -2.60 -9.81
C GLU A 544 5.20 -3.13 -9.26
N TRP A 545 4.33 -2.27 -8.69
CA TRP A 545 3.03 -2.72 -8.18
C TRP A 545 1.99 -2.83 -9.29
N PHE A 546 1.90 -1.80 -10.14
CA PHE A 546 1.10 -1.86 -11.37
C PHE A 546 1.80 -2.73 -12.43
N LEU A 547 1.01 -3.50 -13.16
CA LEU A 547 1.46 -4.32 -14.27
C LEU A 547 2.03 -3.44 -15.41
N PRO A 548 2.81 -3.99 -16.35
CA PRO A 548 3.46 -3.20 -17.40
C PRO A 548 2.54 -2.34 -18.27
N ASP A 549 1.29 -2.77 -18.43
CA ASP A 549 0.24 -2.05 -19.14
C ASP A 549 -0.46 -0.99 -18.27
N GLY A 550 -0.22 -0.96 -16.96
CA GLY A 550 -0.86 -0.07 -15.99
C GLY A 550 -1.98 -0.71 -15.18
N ALA A 551 -2.34 -1.98 -15.44
CA ALA A 551 -3.38 -2.67 -14.72
C ALA A 551 -2.98 -2.98 -13.25
N ALA A 552 -3.97 -3.03 -12.36
CA ALA A 552 -3.75 -3.44 -10.98
C ALA A 552 -3.50 -4.95 -10.90
N CYS A 553 -2.52 -5.37 -10.11
CA CYS A 553 -2.16 -6.78 -9.95
C CYS A 553 -3.13 -7.58 -9.04
N GLU A 554 -3.99 -6.90 -8.27
CA GLU A 554 -4.93 -7.53 -7.33
C GLU A 554 -6.39 -7.47 -7.83
N SER A 555 -6.95 -6.25 -7.92
CA SER A 555 -8.31 -6.00 -8.40
C SER A 555 -8.45 -4.53 -8.79
N PRO A 556 -9.47 -4.13 -9.58
CA PRO A 556 -9.78 -2.72 -9.79
C PRO A 556 -9.97 -1.90 -8.50
N SER A 557 -10.63 -2.44 -7.47
CA SER A 557 -10.77 -1.71 -6.19
C SER A 557 -9.43 -1.52 -5.49
N TYR A 558 -8.54 -2.51 -5.50
CA TYR A 558 -7.19 -2.34 -4.95
C TYR A 558 -6.32 -1.43 -5.81
N GLY A 559 -6.52 -1.42 -7.14
CA GLY A 559 -5.93 -0.44 -8.05
C GLY A 559 -6.28 0.99 -7.67
N ASN A 560 -7.58 1.26 -7.46
CA ASN A 560 -8.04 2.56 -6.98
C ASN A 560 -7.52 2.89 -5.58
N MET A 561 -7.45 1.92 -4.68
CA MET A 561 -6.91 2.11 -3.34
C MET A 561 -5.43 2.51 -3.37
N THR A 562 -4.61 1.77 -4.11
CA THR A 562 -3.18 2.06 -4.27
C THR A 562 -2.99 3.41 -4.97
N LEU A 563 -3.74 3.67 -6.05
CA LEU A 563 -3.71 4.96 -6.74
C LEU A 563 -4.07 6.10 -5.79
N ALA A 564 -5.17 5.98 -5.04
CA ALA A 564 -5.59 6.94 -4.02
C ALA A 564 -4.48 7.24 -3.00
N GLY A 565 -3.64 6.24 -2.68
CA GLY A 565 -2.49 6.39 -1.81
C GLY A 565 -1.30 7.13 -2.43
N ILE A 566 -1.19 7.24 -3.76
CA ILE A 566 -0.01 7.80 -4.43
C ILE A 566 -0.28 9.06 -5.27
N TRP A 567 -1.49 9.24 -5.82
CA TRP A 567 -1.71 10.28 -6.84
C TRP A 567 -1.62 11.70 -6.27
N GLN A 568 -2.13 11.94 -5.06
CA GLN A 568 -2.06 13.25 -4.41
C GLN A 568 -0.61 13.67 -4.16
N PHE A 569 0.24 12.71 -3.79
CA PHE A 569 1.65 12.98 -3.59
C PHE A 569 2.39 13.20 -4.92
N ALA A 570 2.03 12.47 -5.98
CA ALA A 570 2.54 12.78 -7.32
C ALA A 570 2.21 14.22 -7.73
N ASP A 571 0.99 14.69 -7.47
CA ASP A 571 0.58 16.06 -7.79
C ASP A 571 1.27 17.12 -6.91
N THR A 572 1.44 16.81 -5.61
CA THR A 572 2.26 17.59 -4.66
C THR A 572 3.69 17.76 -5.18
N LEU A 573 4.31 16.67 -5.66
CA LEU A 573 5.66 16.64 -6.19
C LEU A 573 5.83 17.30 -7.56
N HIS A 574 4.76 17.50 -8.33
CA HIS A 574 4.88 18.04 -9.67
C HIS A 574 5.41 19.48 -9.64
N GLY A 575 6.59 19.71 -10.20
CA GLY A 575 7.33 20.97 -10.12
C GLY A 575 8.23 21.12 -8.88
N TYR A 576 8.37 20.06 -8.06
CA TYR A 576 9.26 20.07 -6.90
C TYR A 576 10.72 20.27 -7.30
N SER A 577 11.46 21.02 -6.49
CA SER A 577 12.91 21.11 -6.56
C SER A 577 13.50 20.95 -5.16
N ASP A 578 14.65 20.32 -5.05
CA ASP A 578 15.35 20.25 -3.77
C ASP A 578 15.71 21.65 -3.25
N PRO A 579 15.84 21.85 -1.92
CA PRO A 579 16.32 23.10 -1.35
C PRO A 579 17.69 23.49 -1.95
N PRO A 580 17.97 24.78 -2.20
CA PRO A 580 19.26 25.24 -2.69
C PRO A 580 20.43 24.68 -1.87
N GLY A 581 21.43 24.10 -2.55
CA GLY A 581 22.60 23.50 -1.92
C GLY A 581 22.42 22.08 -1.38
N TYR A 582 21.23 21.47 -1.53
CA TYR A 582 21.04 20.03 -1.36
C TYR A 582 21.23 19.30 -2.69
N GLN A 583 21.94 18.18 -2.62
CA GLN A 583 22.04 17.14 -3.63
C GLN A 583 22.40 15.83 -2.92
N ASP A 584 21.92 14.70 -3.43
CA ASP A 584 22.37 13.38 -2.98
C ASP A 584 23.25 12.72 -4.05
N ALA A 585 23.51 11.42 -3.90
CA ALA A 585 24.31 10.66 -4.87
C ALA A 585 23.70 10.63 -6.29
N ALA A 586 22.37 10.79 -6.43
CA ALA A 586 21.69 10.87 -7.71
C ALA A 586 21.64 12.30 -8.27
N GLY A 587 22.30 13.26 -7.60
CA GLY A 587 22.30 14.67 -7.95
C GLY A 587 21.10 15.41 -7.36
N ARG A 588 20.90 16.64 -7.83
CA ARG A 588 19.80 17.52 -7.41
C ARG A 588 18.55 17.25 -8.26
N ILE A 589 17.37 17.33 -7.65
CA ILE A 589 16.09 17.39 -8.35
C ILE A 589 15.74 18.85 -8.59
N ASP A 590 15.49 19.21 -9.85
CA ASP A 590 15.00 20.51 -10.27
C ASP A 590 13.74 20.33 -11.13
N ASN A 591 12.66 21.00 -10.74
CA ASN A 591 11.36 21.02 -11.42
C ASN A 591 10.86 19.63 -11.88
N LEU A 592 10.68 18.72 -10.92
CA LEU A 592 10.29 17.33 -11.17
C LEU A 592 8.96 17.21 -11.94
N ASP A 593 9.00 16.56 -13.11
CA ASP A 593 7.78 16.20 -13.84
C ASP A 593 7.48 14.69 -13.74
N ILE A 594 6.72 14.31 -12.71
CA ILE A 594 6.30 12.92 -12.51
C ILE A 594 5.28 12.44 -13.56
N TYR A 595 4.47 13.34 -14.11
CA TYR A 595 3.45 12.99 -15.11
C TYR A 595 4.05 12.81 -16.51
N GLY A 596 5.30 13.23 -16.72
CA GLY A 596 6.10 12.89 -17.88
C GLY A 596 6.52 11.41 -17.94
N GLU A 597 6.46 10.67 -16.83
CA GLU A 597 6.87 9.26 -16.77
C GLU A 597 5.83 8.36 -17.49
N ALA A 598 6.24 7.68 -18.56
CA ALA A 598 5.35 6.89 -19.42
C ALA A 598 4.57 5.80 -18.65
N ARG A 599 5.21 5.17 -17.65
CA ARG A 599 4.57 4.14 -16.82
C ARG A 599 3.40 4.68 -16.01
N TYR A 600 3.50 5.91 -15.52
CA TYR A 600 2.41 6.51 -14.76
C TYR A 600 1.21 6.85 -15.66
N ARG A 601 1.48 7.30 -16.90
CA ARG A 601 0.43 7.48 -17.92
C ARG A 601 -0.36 6.20 -18.17
N SER A 602 0.32 5.06 -18.31
CA SER A 602 -0.32 3.76 -18.52
C SER A 602 -1.29 3.39 -17.41
N VAL A 603 -0.96 3.68 -16.14
CA VAL A 603 -1.86 3.46 -14.99
C VAL A 603 -3.18 4.20 -15.18
N PHE A 604 -3.13 5.50 -15.49
CA PHE A 604 -4.35 6.28 -15.75
C PHE A 604 -5.10 5.83 -17.00
N GLN A 605 -4.38 5.46 -18.06
CA GLN A 605 -4.98 4.97 -19.30
C GLN A 605 -5.82 3.70 -19.05
N VAL A 606 -5.26 2.70 -18.37
CA VAL A 606 -5.99 1.47 -18.05
C VAL A 606 -7.18 1.73 -17.13
N LEU A 607 -7.07 2.67 -16.18
CA LEU A 607 -8.19 3.05 -15.32
C LEU A 607 -9.38 3.65 -16.09
N ALA A 608 -9.15 4.33 -17.21
CA ALA A 608 -10.23 4.77 -18.09
C ALA A 608 -10.71 3.66 -19.03
N GLU A 609 -9.80 2.90 -19.63
CA GLU A 609 -10.12 1.88 -20.64
C GLU A 609 -10.82 0.64 -20.04
N ALA A 610 -10.61 0.37 -18.75
CA ALA A 610 -11.25 -0.74 -18.03
C ALA A 610 -12.69 -0.44 -17.55
N LEU A 611 -13.23 0.76 -17.80
CA LEU A 611 -14.59 1.11 -17.40
C LEU A 611 -15.63 0.39 -18.27
N LEU A 612 -16.64 -0.18 -17.63
CA LEU A 612 -17.86 -0.64 -18.28
C LEU A 612 -18.71 0.57 -18.75
N PRO A 613 -19.70 0.38 -19.64
CA PRO A 613 -20.64 1.44 -20.02
C PRO A 613 -21.36 2.09 -18.82
N SER A 614 -21.49 1.37 -17.70
CA SER A 614 -22.02 1.89 -16.43
C SER A 614 -21.08 2.87 -15.70
N ARG A 615 -19.85 3.07 -16.19
CA ARG A 615 -18.75 3.82 -15.53
C ARG A 615 -18.26 3.20 -14.24
N THR A 616 -18.53 1.91 -14.06
CA THR A 616 -17.99 1.07 -13.00
C THR A 616 -16.97 0.10 -13.58
N TYR A 617 -16.11 -0.44 -12.73
CA TYR A 617 -15.17 -1.48 -13.11
C TYR A 617 -15.85 -2.87 -13.10
N PRO A 618 -15.36 -3.83 -13.89
CA PRO A 618 -15.76 -5.22 -13.76
C PRO A 618 -15.57 -5.70 -12.32
N PRO A 619 -16.57 -6.33 -11.68
CA PRO A 619 -16.47 -6.83 -10.31
C PRO A 619 -15.68 -8.14 -10.25
N ILE A 620 -14.42 -8.09 -10.71
CA ILE A 620 -13.46 -9.20 -10.65
C ILE A 620 -12.67 -9.13 -9.33
N ALA A 621 -12.37 -10.31 -8.78
CA ALA A 621 -11.72 -10.46 -7.48
C ALA A 621 -12.42 -9.61 -6.39
N ASP A 622 -11.65 -8.98 -5.49
CA ASP A 622 -12.18 -8.08 -4.46
C ASP A 622 -12.52 -6.71 -5.06
N THR A 623 -13.58 -6.65 -5.86
CA THR A 623 -14.11 -5.40 -6.42
C THR A 623 -15.61 -5.28 -6.21
N HIS A 624 -16.03 -4.21 -5.56
CA HIS A 624 -17.47 -3.93 -5.38
C HIS A 624 -18.09 -3.50 -6.71
N ILE A 625 -19.35 -3.90 -6.97
CA ILE A 625 -20.12 -3.53 -8.17
C ILE A 625 -20.30 -2.02 -8.35
N THR A 626 -20.14 -1.25 -7.27
CA THR A 626 -20.23 0.21 -7.24
C THR A 626 -18.88 0.91 -7.46
N THR A 627 -17.79 0.17 -7.59
CA THR A 627 -16.46 0.75 -7.80
C THR A 627 -16.39 1.36 -9.19
N GLY A 628 -16.10 2.65 -9.27
CA GLY A 628 -15.92 3.37 -10.52
C GLY A 628 -14.83 4.42 -10.40
N ILE A 629 -14.61 5.17 -11.47
CA ILE A 629 -13.67 6.29 -11.47
C ILE A 629 -14.31 7.51 -10.81
N SER A 630 -13.54 8.26 -10.03
CA SER A 630 -14.02 9.50 -9.42
C SER A 630 -13.87 10.69 -10.36
N LEU A 631 -14.69 11.72 -10.18
CA LEU A 631 -14.57 12.99 -10.91
C LEU A 631 -13.17 13.58 -10.70
N GLU A 632 -12.65 13.55 -9.47
CA GLU A 632 -11.32 14.02 -9.09
C GLU A 632 -10.20 13.43 -9.96
N ILE A 633 -10.18 12.10 -10.13
CA ILE A 633 -9.18 11.42 -10.96
C ILE A 633 -9.34 11.80 -12.42
N ALA A 634 -10.57 11.95 -12.91
CA ALA A 634 -10.81 12.40 -14.28
C ALA A 634 -10.29 13.84 -14.54
N GLU A 635 -10.36 14.74 -13.55
CA GLU A 635 -9.75 16.08 -13.65
C GLU A 635 -8.22 15.99 -13.80
N VAL A 636 -7.58 15.18 -12.95
CA VAL A 636 -6.13 14.94 -13.00
C VAL A 636 -5.76 14.39 -14.37
N MET A 637 -6.50 13.40 -14.86
CA MET A 637 -6.26 12.79 -16.17
C MET A 637 -6.37 13.82 -17.31
N ALA A 638 -7.48 14.55 -17.38
CA ALA A 638 -7.75 15.51 -18.44
C ALA A 638 -6.76 16.69 -18.46
N THR A 639 -6.18 17.02 -17.31
CA THR A 639 -5.25 18.15 -17.16
C THR A 639 -3.80 17.73 -17.35
N ARG A 640 -3.37 16.63 -16.72
CA ARG A 640 -1.98 16.16 -16.78
C ARG A 640 -1.66 15.39 -18.06
N TYR A 641 -2.67 14.79 -18.69
CA TYR A 641 -2.54 14.08 -19.96
C TYR A 641 -3.54 14.64 -20.97
N PRO A 642 -3.08 15.45 -21.96
CA PRO A 642 -3.95 16.10 -22.93
C PRO A 642 -4.47 15.10 -24.00
N ASP A 643 -5.25 14.11 -23.55
CA ASP A 643 -5.94 13.12 -24.37
C ASP A 643 -7.43 13.53 -24.49
N PRO A 644 -7.96 13.70 -25.73
CA PRO A 644 -9.38 14.01 -25.94
C PRO A 644 -10.34 13.03 -25.24
N ARG A 645 -9.95 11.75 -25.10
CA ARG A 645 -10.75 10.72 -24.43
C ARG A 645 -10.91 11.00 -22.94
N PHE A 646 -9.86 11.48 -22.27
CA PHE A 646 -9.92 11.83 -20.84
C PHE A 646 -10.77 13.08 -20.61
N ARG A 647 -10.70 14.06 -21.51
CA ARG A 647 -11.60 15.23 -21.48
C ARG A 647 -13.05 14.84 -21.69
N ALA A 648 -13.33 13.92 -22.62
CA ALA A 648 -14.68 13.40 -22.84
C ALA A 648 -15.21 12.66 -21.60
N LEU A 649 -14.38 11.80 -20.99
CA LEU A 649 -14.72 11.10 -19.74
C LEU A 649 -15.00 12.07 -18.59
N LEU A 650 -14.16 13.09 -18.42
CA LEU A 650 -14.38 14.14 -17.43
C LEU A 650 -15.72 14.86 -17.66
N ASN A 651 -16.01 15.25 -18.90
CA ASN A 651 -17.27 15.91 -19.24
C ASN A 651 -18.48 15.01 -18.96
N GLU A 652 -18.41 13.73 -19.28
CA GLU A 652 -19.47 12.75 -19.01
C GLU A 652 -19.70 12.57 -17.50
N LEU A 653 -18.64 12.48 -16.70
CA LEU A 653 -18.75 12.39 -15.24
C LEU A 653 -19.29 13.67 -14.60
N ALA A 654 -19.03 14.82 -15.23
CA ALA A 654 -19.58 16.11 -14.85
C ALA A 654 -20.98 16.38 -15.40
N GLY A 655 -21.65 15.37 -16.00
CA GLY A 655 -23.01 15.51 -16.54
C GLY A 655 -23.11 16.44 -17.76
N GLY A 656 -22.02 16.62 -18.50
CA GLY A 656 -21.94 17.42 -19.71
C GLY A 656 -21.69 18.92 -19.49
N ASP A 657 -21.54 19.37 -18.24
CA ASP A 657 -21.35 20.78 -17.91
C ASP A 657 -20.28 21.01 -16.83
N LEU A 658 -19.04 21.20 -17.29
CA LEU A 658 -17.91 21.55 -16.42
C LEU A 658 -18.00 22.96 -15.83
N SER A 659 -18.87 23.84 -16.33
CA SER A 659 -19.11 25.14 -15.71
C SER A 659 -19.99 25.03 -14.46
N ALA A 660 -20.82 23.97 -14.39
CA ALA A 660 -21.71 23.70 -13.26
C ALA A 660 -21.16 22.71 -12.23
N GLN A 661 -20.13 21.94 -12.57
CA GLN A 661 -19.55 20.88 -11.73
C GLN A 661 -18.01 20.91 -11.66
N GLY A 662 -17.46 20.57 -10.49
CA GLY A 662 -16.02 20.40 -10.28
C GLY A 662 -15.74 19.70 -8.95
N ALA A 663 -14.69 18.88 -8.92
CA ALA A 663 -14.18 18.22 -7.73
C ALA A 663 -13.24 19.14 -6.92
N GLU A 664 -12.71 18.65 -5.78
CA GLU A 664 -11.77 19.44 -4.95
C GLU A 664 -10.51 19.81 -5.74
N TRP A 665 -9.93 18.89 -6.49
CA TRP A 665 -8.78 19.16 -7.36
C TRP A 665 -9.06 20.27 -8.39
N ALA A 666 -10.26 20.27 -8.99
CA ALA A 666 -10.64 21.31 -9.96
C ALA A 666 -10.65 22.71 -9.34
N LEU A 667 -10.97 22.82 -8.04
CA LEU A 667 -10.94 24.08 -7.31
C LEU A 667 -9.58 24.78 -7.46
N PHE A 668 -8.49 24.03 -7.37
CA PHE A 668 -7.12 24.54 -7.32
C PHE A 668 -6.43 24.60 -8.68
N HIS A 669 -6.85 23.75 -9.63
CA HIS A 669 -6.09 23.53 -10.86
C HIS A 669 -6.86 23.87 -12.14
N ARG A 670 -8.18 24.00 -12.11
CA ARG A 670 -8.94 24.44 -13.28
C ARG A 670 -8.82 25.95 -13.44
N ASP A 671 -8.56 26.40 -14.67
CA ASP A 671 -8.53 27.82 -14.99
C ASP A 671 -9.91 28.48 -14.71
N PRO A 672 -9.96 29.66 -14.05
CA PRO A 672 -11.21 30.27 -13.61
C PRO A 672 -12.11 30.87 -14.67
#